data_AF-A0A966DLK7-F1
#
_entry.id   AF-A0A966DLK7-F1
#
_cell.length_a   1.000
_cell.length_b   1.000
_cell.length_c   1.000
_cell.angle_alpha   90.00
_cell.angle_beta   90.00
_cell.angle_gamma   90.00
#
_symmetry.space_group_name_H-M   'P 1'
#
loop_
_entity.id
_entity.type
_entity.pdbx_description
1 polymer ?
#
loop_
_entity_poly.entity_id
_entity_poly.type
_entity_poly.pdbx_seq_one_letter_code
_entity_poly.pdbx_strand_id
1 'polypeptide(L)'
;MRGFDHGRLALGLVFFGVAAGCRSLPTPPPWLDGGVVSSAALLPPDRERAAQAHAFYSLGIHHELADDYAAAYDAYRQAAELDPGNERLALRMASMLVLQRQTAEALRLVEDFLQRRPDSESALLWLAAFYGNTGDGARVIELFRQMTRRFPARPLGWLQLAAALGRAGDEAAVEPTLQAGLARARPPTALRQELARIELRRLQAAPAPADKAAARGRAIDHLRQVAAELPGDVETLYVLGDLLVQDERIEEALETYGKIERIQPDDPQVQPRLAKAFLAMDDQPRAIAVLEKMAREQDNPADVHFYLAELYLQAGETTNAMDHFRLAASAATNEPAPWIRLAALQLDQDPSVAAATLNEALEVLPENPKILEVFALVRMQQKRYQEAADFLQRTYDALAAADADGAPSQLFFYNFATACTHLRRTAEAAEWLRRAIEQEPSLLDLYLQRALTGTVRYRRSAIAALRALSAIPNTEAATVRAYLGNLYLAQDRPATAVREFEAAAELVRQDPLQAAVLSPRFYFWYGVALDQIKQTDRAVAKFETCLALDPEFADALNYLAYLWAVRGERLDEALRHVQTALSLDPQNAAYLDTLGWVYFQQGRYEEALDFLLQADQIRPDDAEIREHIRQTREKLGETAP
;
A
#
# COMPACT_ATOMS: atom_id res chain seq x y z
N MET A 1 -50.63 2.55 8.50
CA MET A 1 -51.89 1.94 8.98
C MET A 1 -52.47 1.07 7.87
N ARG A 2 -52.60 -0.24 8.14
CA ARG A 2 -53.36 -1.31 7.45
C ARG A 2 -53.03 -1.56 5.96
N GLY A 3 -52.56 -2.72 5.48
CA GLY A 3 -52.51 -4.09 6.00
C GLY A 3 -53.27 -5.03 5.04
N PHE A 4 -52.58 -6.02 4.44
CA PHE A 4 -53.00 -7.35 3.92
C PHE A 4 -51.87 -7.85 2.98
N ASP A 5 -50.96 -8.77 3.31
CA ASP A 5 -50.98 -10.20 3.72
C ASP A 5 -50.84 -11.20 2.54
N HIS A 6 -50.18 -12.33 2.83
CA HIS A 6 -49.27 -13.14 1.99
C HIS A 6 -49.83 -13.96 0.80
N GLY A 7 -48.91 -14.24 -0.15
CA GLY A 7 -48.60 -15.61 -0.58
C GLY A 7 -49.18 -16.15 -1.88
N ARG A 8 -48.39 -16.18 -2.97
CA ARG A 8 -48.43 -17.24 -3.99
C ARG A 8 -47.02 -17.52 -4.54
N LEU A 9 -46.59 -18.76 -4.33
CA LEU A 9 -45.41 -19.40 -4.91
C LEU A 9 -45.51 -19.40 -6.44
N ALA A 10 -44.53 -18.80 -7.10
CA ALA A 10 -44.31 -18.94 -8.54
C ALA A 10 -43.62 -20.30 -8.80
N LEU A 11 -44.35 -21.23 -9.42
CA LEU A 11 -43.77 -22.44 -9.98
C LEU A 11 -42.95 -22.03 -11.22
N GLY A 12 -41.63 -22.14 -11.13
CA GLY A 12 -40.71 -21.81 -12.21
C GLY A 12 -40.91 -22.73 -13.43
N LEU A 13 -41.49 -22.17 -14.48
CA LEU A 13 -41.47 -22.73 -15.83
C LEU A 13 -40.05 -22.67 -16.39
N VAL A 14 -39.42 -23.83 -16.54
CA VAL A 14 -38.20 -23.98 -17.34
C VAL A 14 -38.57 -23.85 -18.82
N PHE A 15 -38.39 -22.65 -19.37
CA PHE A 15 -38.36 -22.43 -20.81
C PHE A 15 -37.04 -22.95 -21.38
N PHE A 16 -37.10 -23.98 -22.22
CA PHE A 16 -36.03 -24.26 -23.18
C PHE A 16 -36.25 -23.39 -24.42
N GLY A 17 -35.56 -22.24 -24.45
CA GLY A 17 -35.40 -21.45 -25.66
C GLY A 17 -34.30 -22.05 -26.54
N VAL A 18 -34.66 -22.49 -27.74
CA VAL A 18 -33.69 -22.65 -28.84
C VAL A 18 -33.77 -21.37 -29.66
N ALA A 19 -32.80 -20.47 -29.46
CA ALA A 19 -32.49 -19.42 -30.41
C ALA A 19 -31.51 -19.98 -31.44
N ALA A 20 -32.03 -20.46 -32.57
CA ALA A 20 -31.26 -20.61 -33.79
C ALA A 20 -31.75 -19.52 -34.77
N GLY A 21 -30.79 -18.80 -35.35
CA GLY A 21 -30.98 -17.50 -35.97
C GLY A 21 -32.02 -17.41 -37.09
N CYS A 22 -32.49 -16.18 -37.30
CA CYS A 22 -33.31 -15.75 -38.41
C CYS A 22 -32.75 -16.25 -39.76
N ARG A 23 -33.36 -17.30 -40.30
CA ARG A 23 -33.52 -17.48 -41.74
C ARG A 23 -35.01 -17.40 -42.03
N SER A 24 -35.36 -16.53 -42.96
CA SER A 24 -36.72 -16.30 -43.46
C SER A 24 -37.47 -17.61 -43.63
N LEU A 25 -38.62 -17.73 -42.96
CA LEU A 25 -39.60 -18.77 -43.28
C LEU A 25 -39.95 -18.64 -44.76
N PRO A 26 -39.94 -19.72 -45.55
CA PRO A 26 -40.49 -19.67 -46.90
C PRO A 26 -41.96 -19.27 -46.80
N THR A 27 -42.40 -18.37 -47.68
CA THR A 27 -43.81 -18.00 -47.83
C THR A 27 -44.67 -19.26 -47.94
N PRO A 28 -45.82 -19.33 -47.25
CA PRO A 28 -46.73 -20.45 -47.42
C PRO A 28 -47.13 -20.54 -48.90
N PRO A 29 -47.21 -21.75 -49.49
CA PRO A 29 -47.61 -21.88 -50.89
C PRO A 29 -49.01 -21.31 -51.09
N PRO A 30 -49.29 -20.71 -52.26
CA PRO A 30 -50.62 -20.19 -52.56
C PRO A 30 -51.59 -21.35 -52.71
N TRP A 31 -52.62 -21.37 -51.86
CA TRP A 31 -53.93 -21.97 -52.09
C TRP A 31 -53.93 -23.32 -52.82
N LEU A 32 -53.94 -24.40 -52.04
CA LEU A 32 -54.61 -25.62 -52.48
C LEU A 32 -56.12 -25.35 -52.40
N ASP A 33 -56.74 -25.24 -53.57
CA ASP A 33 -58.18 -25.38 -53.75
C ASP A 33 -58.69 -26.57 -52.94
N GLY A 34 -59.88 -26.41 -52.35
CA GLY A 34 -60.56 -27.38 -51.49
C GLY A 34 -60.97 -28.68 -52.18
N GLY A 35 -60.00 -29.43 -52.69
CA GLY A 35 -60.11 -30.85 -52.94
C GLY A 35 -59.70 -31.59 -51.67
N VAL A 36 -60.62 -32.33 -51.06
CA VAL A 36 -60.27 -33.40 -50.13
C VAL A 36 -59.38 -34.37 -50.90
N VAL A 37 -58.07 -34.23 -50.77
CA VAL A 37 -57.13 -35.29 -51.15
C VAL A 37 -57.27 -36.36 -50.07
N SER A 38 -58.36 -37.13 -50.19
CA SER A 38 -58.44 -38.45 -49.59
C SER A 38 -57.48 -39.35 -50.36
N SER A 39 -56.18 -39.21 -50.09
CA SER A 39 -55.31 -40.36 -50.26
C SER A 39 -55.64 -41.29 -49.11
N ALA A 40 -56.58 -42.19 -49.34
CA ALA A 40 -56.87 -43.36 -48.51
C ALA A 40 -55.70 -44.36 -48.54
N ALA A 41 -54.47 -43.88 -48.42
CA ALA A 41 -53.40 -44.67 -47.84
C ALA A 41 -53.56 -44.47 -46.33
N LEU A 42 -54.34 -45.36 -45.70
CA LEU A 42 -54.37 -45.50 -44.25
C LEU A 42 -52.93 -45.40 -43.76
N LEU A 43 -52.67 -44.45 -42.86
CA LEU A 43 -51.39 -44.44 -42.15
C LEU A 43 -51.17 -45.87 -41.64
N PRO A 44 -49.96 -46.44 -41.79
CA PRO A 44 -49.66 -47.71 -41.14
C PRO A 44 -50.14 -47.65 -39.67
N PRO A 45 -50.76 -48.70 -39.12
CA PRO A 45 -51.43 -48.66 -37.82
C PRO A 45 -50.59 -48.02 -36.70
N ASP A 46 -49.26 -48.20 -36.74
CA ASP A 46 -48.32 -47.58 -35.80
C ASP A 46 -48.22 -46.05 -35.93
N ARG A 47 -48.24 -45.53 -37.17
CA ARG A 47 -48.23 -44.08 -37.42
C ARG A 47 -49.59 -43.44 -37.09
N GLU A 48 -50.69 -44.15 -37.31
CA GLU A 48 -52.01 -43.70 -36.89
C GLU A 48 -52.11 -43.63 -35.36
N ARG A 49 -51.64 -44.67 -34.66
CA ARG A 49 -51.55 -44.68 -33.19
C ARG A 49 -50.69 -43.53 -32.65
N ALA A 50 -49.53 -43.28 -33.26
CA ALA A 50 -48.66 -42.16 -32.87
C ALA A 50 -49.32 -40.80 -33.12
N ALA A 51 -49.99 -40.62 -34.25
CA ALA A 51 -50.72 -39.38 -34.55
C ALA A 51 -51.86 -39.13 -33.56
N GLN A 52 -52.62 -40.18 -33.20
CA GLN A 52 -53.68 -40.10 -32.17
C GLN A 52 -53.09 -39.77 -30.80
N ALA A 53 -51.98 -40.39 -30.40
CA ALA A 53 -51.30 -40.07 -29.14
C ALA A 53 -50.85 -38.59 -29.09
N HIS A 54 -50.32 -38.05 -30.19
CA HIS A 54 -49.96 -36.64 -30.29
C HIS A 54 -51.17 -35.69 -30.25
N ALA A 55 -52.31 -36.08 -30.84
CA ALA A 55 -53.54 -35.30 -30.80
C ALA A 55 -54.08 -35.21 -29.36
N PHE A 56 -54.16 -36.34 -28.65
CA PHE A 56 -54.55 -36.36 -27.24
C PHE A 56 -53.56 -35.63 -26.33
N TYR A 57 -52.25 -35.73 -26.61
CA TYR A 57 -51.24 -34.94 -25.90
C TYR A 57 -51.47 -33.44 -26.08
N SER A 58 -51.73 -33.00 -27.31
CA SER A 58 -51.97 -31.58 -27.63
C SER A 58 -53.26 -31.08 -26.96
N LEU A 59 -54.31 -31.92 -26.95
CA LEU A 59 -55.55 -31.65 -26.23
C LEU A 59 -55.31 -31.52 -24.73
N GLY A 60 -54.51 -32.39 -24.14
CA GLY A 60 -54.11 -32.29 -22.73
C GLY A 60 -53.39 -30.99 -22.41
N ILE A 61 -52.49 -30.53 -23.27
CA ILE A 61 -51.81 -29.23 -23.13
C ILE A 61 -52.82 -28.08 -23.19
N HIS A 62 -53.80 -28.13 -24.09
CA HIS A 62 -54.85 -27.10 -24.16
C HIS A 62 -55.69 -27.02 -22.88
N HIS A 63 -56.06 -28.17 -22.30
CA HIS A 63 -56.77 -28.20 -21.03
C HIS A 63 -55.89 -27.75 -19.86
N GLU A 64 -54.61 -28.13 -19.86
CA GLU A 64 -53.62 -27.68 -18.86
C GLU A 64 -53.48 -26.15 -18.87
N LEU A 65 -53.38 -25.53 -20.04
CA LEU A 65 -53.33 -24.07 -20.20
C LEU A 65 -54.64 -23.37 -19.83
N ALA A 66 -55.76 -24.09 -19.84
CA ALA A 66 -57.07 -23.60 -19.43
C ALA A 66 -57.35 -23.83 -17.93
N ASP A 67 -56.36 -24.31 -17.16
CA ASP A 67 -56.49 -24.71 -15.75
C ASP A 67 -57.53 -25.82 -15.49
N ASP A 68 -57.94 -26.56 -16.52
CA ASP A 68 -58.81 -27.73 -16.42
C ASP A 68 -57.98 -29.00 -16.25
N TYR A 69 -57.43 -29.19 -15.06
CA TYR A 69 -56.48 -30.27 -14.79
C TYR A 69 -57.11 -31.67 -14.86
N ALA A 70 -58.43 -31.80 -14.68
CA ALA A 70 -59.13 -33.07 -14.78
C ALA A 70 -59.25 -33.50 -16.25
N ALA A 71 -59.72 -32.61 -17.12
CA ALA A 71 -59.76 -32.87 -18.56
C ALA A 71 -58.36 -33.05 -19.16
N ALA A 72 -57.37 -32.30 -18.65
CA ALA A 72 -55.97 -32.47 -19.04
C ALA A 72 -55.44 -33.87 -18.68
N TYR A 73 -55.70 -34.34 -17.46
CA TYR A 73 -55.32 -35.68 -17.02
C TYR A 73 -55.97 -36.77 -17.90
N ASP A 74 -57.26 -36.66 -18.19
CA ASP A 74 -57.96 -37.64 -19.04
C ASP A 74 -57.42 -37.67 -20.47
N ALA A 75 -57.15 -36.51 -21.06
CA ALA A 75 -56.53 -36.41 -22.38
C ALA A 75 -55.10 -37.01 -22.37
N TYR A 76 -54.29 -36.73 -21.35
CA TYR A 76 -52.97 -37.35 -21.21
C TYR A 76 -53.04 -38.86 -20.95
N ARG A 77 -54.05 -39.34 -20.23
CA ARG A 77 -54.30 -40.77 -19.99
C ARG A 77 -54.62 -41.49 -21.30
N GLN A 78 -55.48 -40.91 -22.15
CA GLN A 78 -55.78 -41.44 -23.48
C GLN A 78 -54.52 -41.45 -24.38
N ALA A 79 -53.69 -40.40 -24.31
CA ALA A 79 -52.39 -40.41 -24.99
C ALA A 79 -51.47 -41.53 -24.46
N ALA A 80 -51.44 -41.75 -23.14
CA ALA A 80 -50.60 -42.75 -22.50
C ALA A 80 -51.06 -44.20 -22.75
N GLU A 81 -52.35 -44.44 -23.01
CA GLU A 81 -52.84 -45.75 -23.45
C GLU A 81 -52.29 -46.13 -24.83
N LEU A 82 -52.09 -45.13 -25.70
CA LEU A 82 -51.54 -45.31 -27.05
C LEU A 82 -49.99 -45.33 -27.04
N ASP A 83 -49.36 -44.68 -26.06
CA ASP A 83 -47.90 -44.64 -25.87
C ASP A 83 -47.50 -44.81 -24.38
N PRO A 84 -47.62 -46.03 -23.81
CA PRO A 84 -47.45 -46.28 -22.38
C PRO A 84 -45.99 -46.17 -21.89
N GLY A 85 -45.02 -46.08 -22.81
CA GLY A 85 -43.60 -45.92 -22.49
C GLY A 85 -43.15 -44.46 -22.38
N ASN A 86 -44.04 -43.51 -22.67
CA ASN A 86 -43.70 -42.09 -22.75
C ASN A 86 -43.55 -41.46 -21.36
N GLU A 87 -42.31 -41.20 -20.95
CA GLU A 87 -42.03 -40.57 -19.66
C GLU A 87 -42.68 -39.20 -19.50
N ARG A 88 -42.78 -38.40 -20.57
CA ARG A 88 -43.36 -37.06 -20.50
C ARG A 88 -44.85 -37.11 -20.18
N LEU A 89 -45.58 -38.09 -20.72
CA LEU A 89 -46.99 -38.30 -20.43
C LEU A 89 -47.19 -38.69 -18.96
N ALA A 90 -46.45 -39.69 -18.49
CA ALA A 90 -46.53 -40.15 -17.10
C ALA A 90 -46.27 -39.00 -16.10
N LEU A 91 -45.23 -38.19 -16.32
CA LEU A 91 -44.87 -37.08 -15.41
C LEU A 91 -45.84 -35.89 -15.49
N ARG A 92 -46.42 -35.61 -16.66
CA ARG A 92 -47.48 -34.60 -16.78
C ARG A 92 -48.77 -35.05 -16.10
N MET A 93 -49.18 -36.31 -16.30
CA MET A 93 -50.31 -36.90 -15.58
C MET A 93 -50.14 -36.80 -14.06
N ALA A 94 -48.96 -37.18 -13.55
CA ALA A 94 -48.66 -37.05 -12.13
C ALA A 94 -48.75 -35.58 -11.64
N SER A 95 -48.22 -34.63 -12.41
CA SER A 95 -48.33 -33.20 -12.09
C SER A 95 -49.79 -32.72 -12.07
N MET A 96 -50.65 -33.18 -13.00
CA MET A 96 -52.08 -32.86 -13.00
C MET A 96 -52.79 -33.40 -11.75
N LEU A 97 -52.47 -34.63 -11.35
CA LEU A 97 -52.99 -35.23 -10.11
C LEU A 97 -52.55 -34.44 -8.87
N VAL A 98 -51.31 -33.95 -8.82
CA VAL A 98 -50.83 -33.07 -7.72
C VAL A 98 -51.64 -31.77 -7.67
N LEU A 99 -51.90 -31.13 -8.80
CA LEU A 99 -52.71 -29.89 -8.85
C LEU A 99 -54.17 -30.12 -8.41
N GLN A 100 -54.69 -31.31 -8.68
CA GLN A 100 -56.00 -31.77 -8.19
C GLN A 100 -56.00 -32.20 -6.71
N ARG A 101 -54.88 -32.06 -5.99
CA ARG A 101 -54.67 -32.51 -4.60
C ARG A 101 -54.76 -34.04 -4.42
N GLN A 102 -54.62 -34.80 -5.50
CA GLN A 102 -54.59 -36.26 -5.54
C GLN A 102 -53.15 -36.79 -5.43
N THR A 103 -52.46 -36.35 -4.39
CA THR A 103 -51.01 -36.57 -4.24
C THR A 103 -50.61 -38.04 -4.12
N ALA A 104 -51.41 -38.86 -3.44
CA ALA A 104 -51.11 -40.29 -3.27
C ALA A 104 -51.16 -41.04 -4.62
N GLU A 105 -52.11 -40.68 -5.47
CA GLU A 105 -52.24 -41.27 -6.81
C GLU A 105 -51.12 -40.81 -7.74
N ALA A 106 -50.74 -39.53 -7.66
CA ALA A 106 -49.60 -38.98 -8.39
C ALA A 106 -48.29 -39.73 -8.07
N LEU A 107 -48.02 -39.94 -6.78
CA LEU A 107 -46.85 -40.69 -6.32
C LEU A 107 -46.87 -42.13 -6.82
N ARG A 108 -47.99 -42.84 -6.65
CA ARG A 108 -48.14 -44.22 -7.14
C ARG A 108 -47.91 -44.30 -8.64
N LEU A 109 -48.45 -43.36 -9.42
CA LEU A 109 -48.28 -43.32 -10.87
C LEU A 109 -46.80 -43.24 -11.27
N VAL A 110 -46.01 -42.37 -10.63
CA VAL A 110 -44.59 -42.20 -10.93
C VAL A 110 -43.76 -43.37 -10.40
N GLU A 111 -44.09 -43.92 -9.24
CA GLU A 111 -43.43 -45.11 -8.67
C GLU A 111 -43.67 -46.35 -9.55
N ASP A 112 -44.91 -46.59 -9.99
CA ASP A 112 -45.27 -47.69 -10.92
C ASP A 112 -44.61 -47.50 -12.29
N PHE A 113 -44.47 -46.25 -12.74
CA PHE A 113 -43.73 -45.94 -13.96
C PHE A 113 -42.24 -46.29 -13.79
N LEU A 114 -41.61 -45.87 -12.67
CA LEU A 114 -40.21 -46.14 -12.38
C LEU A 114 -39.90 -47.63 -12.16
N GLN A 115 -40.86 -48.41 -11.64
CA GLN A 115 -40.73 -49.87 -11.54
C GLN A 115 -40.63 -50.53 -12.92
N ARG A 116 -41.43 -50.05 -13.89
CA ARG A 116 -41.41 -50.54 -15.28
C ARG A 116 -40.24 -50.01 -16.08
N ARG A 117 -39.81 -48.77 -15.79
CA ARG A 117 -38.73 -48.03 -16.45
C ARG A 117 -37.71 -47.54 -15.42
N PRO A 118 -36.87 -48.44 -14.86
CA PRO A 118 -35.86 -48.05 -13.88
C PRO A 118 -34.78 -47.12 -14.46
N ASP A 119 -34.71 -47.01 -15.79
CA ASP A 119 -33.82 -46.14 -16.57
C ASP A 119 -34.35 -44.71 -16.75
N SER A 120 -35.52 -44.35 -16.20
CA SER A 120 -36.03 -42.97 -16.29
C SER A 120 -35.40 -42.05 -15.23
N GLU A 121 -34.40 -41.28 -15.69
CA GLU A 121 -33.80 -40.19 -14.90
C GLU A 121 -34.83 -39.09 -14.57
N SER A 122 -35.72 -38.78 -15.52
CA SER A 122 -36.79 -37.78 -15.37
C SER A 122 -37.77 -38.14 -14.25
N ALA A 123 -38.12 -39.42 -14.08
CA ALA A 123 -39.01 -39.86 -13.01
C ALA A 123 -38.37 -39.76 -11.62
N LEU A 124 -37.07 -40.09 -11.50
CA LEU A 124 -36.32 -39.88 -10.26
C LEU A 124 -36.24 -38.39 -9.89
N LEU A 125 -35.97 -37.52 -10.88
CA LEU A 125 -35.94 -36.07 -10.67
C LEU A 125 -37.31 -35.53 -10.25
N TRP A 126 -38.40 -36.01 -10.84
CA TRP A 126 -39.75 -35.61 -10.47
C TRP A 126 -40.06 -35.99 -9.02
N LEU A 127 -39.77 -37.22 -8.61
CA LEU A 127 -39.95 -37.67 -7.23
C LEU A 127 -39.08 -36.85 -6.26
N ALA A 128 -37.84 -36.55 -6.62
CA ALA A 128 -36.95 -35.75 -5.80
C ALA A 128 -37.44 -34.30 -5.66
N ALA A 129 -37.96 -33.71 -6.74
CA ALA A 129 -38.57 -32.38 -6.69
C ALA A 129 -39.84 -32.37 -5.83
N PHE A 130 -40.69 -33.39 -5.97
CA PHE A 130 -41.88 -33.57 -5.16
C PHE A 130 -41.54 -33.64 -3.66
N TYR A 131 -40.66 -34.56 -3.27
CA TYR A 131 -40.27 -34.71 -1.86
C TYR A 131 -39.49 -33.52 -1.32
N GLY A 132 -38.73 -32.83 -2.18
CA GLY A 132 -38.07 -31.58 -1.84
C GLY A 132 -39.07 -30.49 -1.45
N ASN A 133 -40.17 -30.36 -2.19
CA ASN A 133 -41.23 -29.39 -1.88
C ASN A 133 -42.04 -29.76 -0.63
N THR A 134 -42.13 -31.04 -0.28
CA THR A 134 -42.77 -31.48 0.96
C THR A 134 -41.84 -31.47 2.18
N GLY A 135 -40.57 -31.09 2.00
CA GLY A 135 -39.57 -31.02 3.08
C GLY A 135 -38.95 -32.37 3.49
N ASP A 136 -39.17 -33.45 2.74
CA ASP A 136 -38.61 -34.77 3.05
C ASP A 136 -37.20 -34.91 2.44
N GLY A 137 -36.23 -34.25 3.06
CA GLY A 137 -34.84 -34.24 2.60
C GLY A 137 -34.18 -35.63 2.57
N ALA A 138 -34.58 -36.54 3.47
CA ALA A 138 -34.02 -37.89 3.53
C ALA A 138 -34.37 -38.71 2.28
N ARG A 139 -35.63 -38.66 1.81
CA ARG A 139 -36.03 -39.31 0.55
C ARG A 139 -35.35 -38.68 -0.65
N VAL A 140 -35.20 -37.34 -0.67
CA VAL A 140 -34.48 -36.64 -1.75
C VAL A 140 -33.05 -37.15 -1.88
N ILE A 141 -32.33 -37.28 -0.76
CA ILE A 141 -30.95 -37.82 -0.75
C ILE A 141 -30.93 -39.25 -1.28
N GLU A 142 -31.85 -40.12 -0.87
CA GLU A 142 -31.88 -41.50 -1.35
C GLU A 142 -32.20 -41.59 -2.85
N LEU A 143 -33.11 -40.76 -3.35
CA LEU A 143 -33.43 -40.68 -4.77
C LEU A 143 -32.21 -40.23 -5.60
N PHE A 144 -31.45 -39.24 -5.14
CA PHE A 144 -30.22 -38.85 -5.81
C PHE A 144 -29.09 -39.89 -5.68
N ARG A 145 -29.01 -40.65 -4.57
CA ARG A 145 -28.13 -41.83 -4.48
C ARG A 145 -28.51 -42.92 -5.47
N GLN A 146 -29.81 -43.16 -5.67
CA GLN A 146 -30.25 -44.07 -6.72
C GLN A 146 -29.85 -43.56 -8.11
N MET A 147 -29.99 -42.25 -8.34
CA MET A 147 -29.59 -41.61 -9.60
C MET A 147 -28.09 -41.77 -9.87
N THR A 148 -27.21 -41.59 -8.88
CA THR A 148 -25.75 -41.79 -9.06
C THR A 148 -25.35 -43.24 -9.29
N ARG A 149 -26.13 -44.21 -8.76
CA ARG A 149 -25.92 -45.65 -9.03
C ARG A 149 -26.39 -46.07 -10.42
N ARG A 150 -27.54 -45.55 -10.87
CA ARG A 150 -28.15 -45.91 -12.16
C ARG A 150 -27.54 -45.17 -13.35
N PHE A 151 -27.12 -43.93 -13.15
CA PHE A 151 -26.53 -43.07 -14.19
C PHE A 151 -25.14 -42.55 -13.78
N PRO A 152 -24.18 -43.42 -13.44
CA PRO A 152 -22.87 -43.00 -12.92
C PRO A 152 -22.08 -42.13 -13.91
N ALA A 153 -22.35 -42.26 -15.21
CA ALA A 153 -21.71 -41.50 -16.27
C ALA A 153 -22.27 -40.07 -16.45
N ARG A 154 -23.43 -39.75 -15.86
CA ARG A 154 -24.08 -38.43 -15.99
C ARG A 154 -23.76 -37.55 -14.77
N PRO A 155 -23.34 -36.28 -14.95
CA PRO A 155 -22.94 -35.43 -13.84
C PRO A 155 -24.10 -34.95 -12.97
N LEU A 156 -25.32 -34.84 -13.52
CA LEU A 156 -26.47 -34.23 -12.84
C LEU A 156 -26.80 -34.91 -11.51
N GLY A 157 -26.87 -36.25 -11.46
CA GLY A 157 -27.17 -36.97 -10.22
C GLY A 157 -26.15 -36.74 -9.11
N TRP A 158 -24.87 -36.62 -9.46
CA TRP A 158 -23.80 -36.33 -8.50
C TRP A 158 -23.89 -34.91 -7.96
N LEU A 159 -24.15 -33.92 -8.82
CA LEU A 159 -24.35 -32.52 -8.45
C LEU A 159 -25.56 -32.34 -7.53
N GLN A 160 -26.68 -32.97 -7.88
CA GLN A 160 -27.92 -32.89 -7.10
C GLN A 160 -27.78 -33.60 -5.74
N LEU A 161 -27.09 -34.74 -5.70
CA LEU A 161 -26.79 -35.42 -4.44
C LEU A 161 -25.93 -34.55 -3.53
N ALA A 162 -24.84 -33.97 -4.05
CA ALA A 162 -23.97 -33.07 -3.31
C ALA A 162 -24.74 -31.85 -2.76
N ALA A 163 -25.58 -31.22 -3.59
CA ALA A 163 -26.42 -30.09 -3.17
C ALA A 163 -27.48 -30.48 -2.12
N ALA A 164 -28.04 -31.69 -2.20
CA ALA A 164 -28.98 -32.19 -1.20
C ALA A 164 -28.31 -32.48 0.15
N LEU A 165 -27.11 -33.06 0.14
CA LEU A 165 -26.31 -33.33 1.34
C LEU A 165 -25.92 -32.02 2.05
N GLY A 166 -25.46 -31.00 1.31
CA GLY A 166 -25.14 -29.69 1.87
C GLY A 166 -26.37 -29.01 2.51
N ARG A 167 -27.53 -29.05 1.85
CA ARG A 167 -28.79 -28.53 2.43
C ARG A 167 -29.22 -29.27 3.71
N ALA A 168 -28.87 -30.54 3.85
CA ALA A 168 -29.14 -31.34 5.03
C ALA A 168 -28.08 -31.14 6.15
N GLY A 169 -27.06 -30.32 5.93
CA GLY A 169 -25.96 -30.07 6.87
C GLY A 169 -24.87 -31.16 6.88
N ASP A 170 -24.92 -32.13 5.97
CA ASP A 170 -23.91 -33.19 5.83
C ASP A 170 -22.76 -32.72 4.92
N GLU A 171 -22.09 -31.64 5.32
CA GLU A 171 -20.99 -31.02 4.56
C GLU A 171 -19.81 -31.98 4.36
N ALA A 172 -19.59 -32.92 5.29
CA ALA A 172 -18.52 -33.92 5.21
C ALA A 172 -18.69 -34.89 4.03
N ALA A 173 -19.93 -35.13 3.57
CA ALA A 173 -20.22 -36.02 2.46
C ALA A 173 -20.24 -35.33 1.09
N VAL A 174 -20.28 -34.00 1.04
CA VAL A 174 -20.42 -33.22 -0.21
C VAL A 174 -19.21 -33.42 -1.14
N GLU A 175 -18.01 -33.13 -0.65
CA GLU A 175 -16.78 -33.23 -1.46
C GLU A 175 -16.48 -34.67 -1.91
N PRO A 176 -16.53 -35.71 -1.05
CA PRO A 176 -16.37 -37.10 -1.49
C PRO A 176 -17.38 -37.53 -2.56
N THR A 177 -18.61 -37.01 -2.50
CA THR A 177 -19.64 -37.28 -3.51
C THR A 177 -19.25 -36.69 -4.86
N LEU A 178 -18.80 -35.44 -4.89
CA LEU A 178 -18.34 -34.79 -6.12
C LEU A 178 -17.09 -35.47 -6.70
N GLN A 179 -16.14 -35.87 -5.85
CA GLN A 179 -14.94 -36.61 -6.26
C GLN A 179 -15.29 -38.00 -6.85
N ALA A 180 -16.23 -38.72 -6.24
CA ALA A 180 -16.74 -39.98 -6.78
C ALA A 180 -17.43 -39.78 -8.14
N GLY A 181 -18.18 -38.68 -8.29
CA GLY A 181 -18.73 -38.26 -9.57
C GLY A 181 -17.66 -37.96 -10.60
N LEU A 182 -16.59 -37.24 -10.23
CA LEU A 182 -15.51 -36.85 -11.12
C LEU A 182 -14.81 -38.06 -11.76
N ALA A 183 -14.68 -39.15 -11.00
CA ALA A 183 -14.10 -40.40 -11.47
C ALA A 183 -14.95 -41.12 -12.54
N ARG A 184 -16.27 -40.90 -12.56
CA ARG A 184 -17.23 -41.70 -13.35
C ARG A 184 -17.99 -40.92 -14.41
N ALA A 185 -18.28 -39.65 -14.17
CA ALA A 185 -19.15 -38.82 -15.01
C ALA A 185 -18.39 -38.11 -16.13
N ARG A 186 -19.03 -37.94 -17.28
CA ARG A 186 -18.50 -37.18 -18.43
C ARG A 186 -19.60 -36.30 -19.07
N PRO A 187 -19.29 -35.05 -19.47
CA PRO A 187 -18.05 -34.33 -19.18
C PRO A 187 -17.93 -33.99 -17.67
N PRO A 188 -16.71 -33.95 -17.11
CA PRO A 188 -16.49 -33.69 -15.70
C PRO A 188 -16.60 -32.22 -15.30
N THR A 189 -16.75 -31.32 -16.29
CA THR A 189 -16.59 -29.87 -16.15
C THR A 189 -17.43 -29.28 -15.03
N ALA A 190 -18.73 -29.59 -14.99
CA ALA A 190 -19.64 -29.08 -13.97
C ALA A 190 -19.27 -29.55 -12.54
N LEU A 191 -18.75 -30.78 -12.41
CA LEU A 191 -18.28 -31.29 -11.11
C LEU A 191 -17.00 -30.59 -10.68
N ARG A 192 -16.08 -30.30 -11.61
CA ARG A 192 -14.86 -29.53 -11.32
C ARG A 192 -15.19 -28.09 -10.92
N GLN A 193 -16.18 -27.46 -11.56
CA GLN A 193 -16.64 -26.12 -11.19
C GLN A 193 -17.18 -26.09 -9.75
N GLU A 194 -17.99 -27.08 -9.34
CA GLU A 194 -18.45 -27.17 -7.95
C GLU A 194 -17.32 -27.44 -6.95
N LEU A 195 -16.36 -28.31 -7.29
CA LEU A 195 -15.18 -28.53 -6.46
C LEU A 195 -14.33 -27.25 -6.33
N ALA A 196 -14.13 -26.50 -7.41
CA ALA A 196 -13.46 -25.20 -7.38
C ALA A 196 -14.19 -24.20 -6.46
N ARG A 197 -15.53 -24.13 -6.52
CA ARG A 197 -16.34 -23.28 -5.62
C ARG A 197 -16.20 -23.68 -4.15
N ILE A 198 -16.09 -24.97 -3.84
CA ILE A 198 -15.83 -25.45 -2.47
C ILE A 198 -14.45 -24.96 -2.00
N GLU A 199 -13.42 -25.11 -2.83
CA GLU A 199 -12.07 -24.67 -2.46
C GLU A 199 -11.97 -23.14 -2.32
N LEU A 200 -12.67 -22.37 -3.16
CA LEU A 200 -12.75 -20.92 -3.02
C LEU A 200 -13.43 -20.49 -1.71
N ARG A 201 -14.52 -21.15 -1.30
CA ARG A 201 -15.15 -20.90 0.01
C ARG A 201 -14.22 -21.28 1.16
N ARG A 202 -13.49 -22.39 1.02
CA ARG A 202 -12.49 -22.83 2.00
C ARG A 202 -11.34 -21.84 2.12
N LEU A 203 -10.85 -21.30 1.00
CA LEU A 203 -9.83 -20.26 0.95
C LEU A 203 -10.27 -18.99 1.72
N GLN A 204 -11.52 -18.56 1.54
CA GLN A 204 -12.07 -17.41 2.25
C GLN A 204 -12.24 -17.66 3.75
N ALA A 205 -12.67 -18.86 4.15
CA ALA A 205 -12.94 -19.21 5.54
C ALA A 205 -11.70 -19.65 6.34
N ALA A 206 -10.60 -20.03 5.68
CA ALA A 206 -9.42 -20.57 6.34
C ALA A 206 -8.72 -19.53 7.24
N PRO A 207 -8.44 -19.85 8.52
CA PRO A 207 -7.80 -18.92 9.44
C PRO A 207 -6.28 -18.84 9.25
N ALA A 208 -5.64 -19.98 8.95
CA ALA A 208 -4.19 -20.08 8.87
C ALA A 208 -3.67 -19.84 7.44
N PRO A 209 -2.50 -19.21 7.26
CA PRO A 209 -1.88 -19.03 5.94
C PRO A 209 -1.64 -20.33 5.18
N ALA A 210 -1.24 -21.41 5.87
CA ALA A 210 -0.97 -22.71 5.26
C ALA A 210 -2.25 -23.34 4.67
N ASP A 211 -3.39 -23.23 5.38
CA ASP A 211 -4.68 -23.73 4.92
C ASP A 211 -5.20 -22.94 3.73
N LYS A 212 -4.97 -21.61 3.73
CA LYS A 212 -5.25 -20.74 2.57
C LYS A 212 -4.44 -21.17 1.36
N ALA A 213 -3.12 -21.37 1.51
CA ALA A 213 -2.27 -21.82 0.41
C ALA A 213 -2.73 -23.18 -0.14
N ALA A 214 -3.05 -24.13 0.72
CA ALA A 214 -3.53 -25.45 0.30
C ALA A 214 -4.88 -25.38 -0.45
N ALA A 215 -5.83 -24.59 0.05
CA ALA A 215 -7.12 -24.37 -0.63
C ALA A 215 -6.94 -23.65 -1.98
N ARG A 216 -6.05 -22.65 -2.04
CA ARG A 216 -5.71 -21.95 -3.28
C ARG A 216 -5.15 -22.91 -4.33
N GLY A 217 -4.18 -23.75 -3.95
CA GLY A 217 -3.58 -24.73 -4.87
C GLY A 217 -4.62 -25.68 -5.47
N ARG A 218 -5.52 -26.24 -4.65
CA ARG A 218 -6.60 -27.11 -5.14
C ARG A 218 -7.60 -26.37 -6.03
N ALA A 219 -7.95 -25.12 -5.71
CA ALA A 219 -8.81 -24.30 -6.55
C ALA A 219 -8.17 -24.04 -7.93
N ILE A 220 -6.88 -23.69 -7.97
CA ILE A 220 -6.11 -23.48 -9.20
C ILE A 220 -6.13 -24.74 -10.07
N ASP A 221 -5.91 -25.93 -9.49
CA ASP A 221 -5.88 -27.18 -10.25
C ASP A 221 -7.23 -27.51 -10.91
N HIS A 222 -8.34 -27.30 -10.18
CA HIS A 222 -9.68 -27.47 -10.74
C HIS A 222 -9.97 -26.44 -11.83
N LEU A 223 -9.70 -25.15 -11.58
CA LEU A 223 -9.96 -24.08 -12.54
C LEU A 223 -9.11 -24.20 -13.80
N ARG A 224 -7.85 -24.65 -13.69
CA ARG A 224 -6.99 -24.93 -14.85
C ARG A 224 -7.60 -25.98 -15.77
N GLN A 225 -8.16 -27.03 -15.19
CA GLN A 225 -8.82 -28.10 -15.96
C GLN A 225 -10.13 -27.61 -16.58
N VAL A 226 -10.92 -26.81 -15.85
CA VAL A 226 -12.13 -26.18 -16.39
C VAL A 226 -11.78 -25.26 -17.56
N ALA A 227 -10.75 -24.41 -17.43
CA ALA A 227 -10.29 -23.53 -18.50
C ALA A 227 -9.76 -24.28 -19.73
N ALA A 228 -9.20 -25.49 -19.55
CA ALA A 228 -8.79 -26.34 -20.67
C ALA A 228 -10.00 -26.96 -21.40
N GLU A 229 -11.05 -27.34 -20.66
CA GLU A 229 -12.29 -27.91 -21.21
C GLU A 229 -13.19 -26.82 -21.83
N LEU A 230 -13.18 -25.61 -21.28
CA LEU A 230 -13.96 -24.44 -21.69
C LEU A 230 -13.04 -23.22 -21.92
N PRO A 231 -12.25 -23.19 -23.01
CA PRO A 231 -11.27 -22.12 -23.24
C PRO A 231 -11.90 -20.73 -23.45
N GLY A 232 -13.20 -20.65 -23.76
CA GLY A 232 -13.94 -19.38 -23.91
C GLY A 232 -14.60 -18.88 -22.62
N ASP A 233 -14.47 -19.60 -21.50
CA ASP A 233 -15.04 -19.19 -20.21
C ASP A 233 -14.15 -18.15 -19.53
N VAL A 234 -14.41 -16.88 -19.88
CA VAL A 234 -13.65 -15.72 -19.41
C VAL A 234 -13.75 -15.55 -17.88
N GLU A 235 -14.88 -15.89 -17.27
CA GLU A 235 -15.05 -15.81 -15.81
C GLU A 235 -14.09 -16.76 -15.08
N THR A 236 -14.00 -18.02 -15.55
CA THR A 236 -13.03 -18.98 -15.01
C THR A 236 -11.60 -18.49 -15.20
N LEU A 237 -11.26 -17.92 -16.36
CA LEU A 237 -9.91 -17.40 -16.63
C LEU A 237 -9.55 -16.24 -15.70
N TYR A 238 -10.50 -15.34 -15.38
CA TYR A 238 -10.28 -14.28 -14.41
C TYR A 238 -9.93 -14.81 -13.03
N VAL A 239 -10.77 -15.70 -12.51
CA VAL A 239 -10.57 -16.28 -11.17
C VAL A 239 -9.26 -17.06 -11.13
N LEU A 240 -8.95 -17.84 -12.18
CA LEU A 240 -7.69 -18.58 -12.28
C LEU A 240 -6.48 -17.64 -12.27
N GLY A 241 -6.49 -16.59 -13.10
CA GLY A 241 -5.41 -15.61 -13.15
C GLY A 241 -5.21 -14.90 -11.81
N ASP A 242 -6.30 -14.46 -11.16
CA ASP A 242 -6.24 -13.76 -9.87
C ASP A 242 -5.64 -14.66 -8.77
N LEU A 243 -6.02 -15.94 -8.74
CA LEU A 243 -5.44 -16.91 -7.81
C LEU A 243 -3.97 -17.19 -8.12
N LEU A 244 -3.58 -17.30 -9.40
CA LEU A 244 -2.18 -17.52 -9.79
C LEU A 244 -1.28 -16.35 -9.36
N VAL A 245 -1.75 -15.11 -9.47
CA VAL A 245 -1.03 -13.94 -8.94
C VAL A 245 -0.84 -14.05 -7.42
N GLN A 246 -1.89 -14.41 -6.68
CA GLN A 246 -1.82 -14.58 -5.22
C GLN A 246 -0.92 -15.75 -4.79
N ASP A 247 -0.71 -16.72 -5.67
CA ASP A 247 0.18 -17.87 -5.47
C ASP A 247 1.61 -17.60 -5.96
N GLU A 248 1.92 -16.35 -6.35
CA GLU A 248 3.22 -15.92 -6.89
C GLU A 248 3.61 -16.60 -8.21
N ARG A 249 2.65 -17.21 -8.91
CA ARG A 249 2.84 -17.87 -10.22
C ARG A 249 2.54 -16.90 -11.36
N ILE A 250 3.30 -15.80 -11.39
CA ILE A 250 2.98 -14.63 -12.20
C ILE A 250 3.00 -14.93 -13.71
N GLU A 251 3.94 -15.74 -14.19
CA GLU A 251 4.04 -16.10 -15.61
C GLU A 251 2.77 -16.84 -16.11
N GLU A 252 2.28 -17.82 -15.33
CA GLU A 252 1.04 -18.54 -15.66
C GLU A 252 -0.18 -17.62 -15.59
N ALA A 253 -0.19 -16.65 -14.67
CA ALA A 253 -1.24 -15.65 -14.60
C ALA A 253 -1.25 -14.77 -15.86
N LEU A 254 -0.09 -14.30 -16.33
CA LEU A 254 0.05 -13.52 -17.56
C LEU A 254 -0.40 -14.31 -18.79
N GLU A 255 -0.06 -15.60 -18.88
CA GLU A 255 -0.57 -16.46 -19.95
C GLU A 255 -2.10 -16.59 -19.90
N THR A 256 -2.66 -16.70 -18.70
CA THR A 256 -4.11 -16.82 -18.47
C THR A 256 -4.83 -15.53 -18.86
N TYR A 257 -4.33 -14.38 -18.44
CA TYR A 257 -4.85 -13.07 -18.86
C TYR A 257 -4.67 -12.82 -20.36
N GLY A 258 -3.55 -13.24 -20.94
CA GLY A 258 -3.33 -13.17 -22.38
C GLY A 258 -4.31 -14.03 -23.19
N LYS A 259 -4.87 -15.11 -22.62
CA LYS A 259 -6.00 -15.82 -23.25
C LYS A 259 -7.26 -14.97 -23.26
N ILE A 260 -7.56 -14.26 -22.18
CA ILE A 260 -8.70 -13.35 -22.10
C ILE A 260 -8.57 -12.27 -23.17
N GLU A 261 -7.41 -11.63 -23.29
CA GLU A 261 -7.16 -10.58 -24.29
C GLU A 261 -7.32 -11.07 -25.74
N ARG A 262 -7.01 -12.34 -26.03
CA ARG A 262 -7.27 -12.94 -27.35
C ARG A 262 -8.75 -13.19 -27.61
N ILE A 263 -9.54 -13.49 -26.58
CA ILE A 263 -10.98 -13.76 -26.69
C ILE A 263 -11.75 -12.44 -26.77
N GLN A 264 -11.40 -11.50 -25.91
CA GLN A 264 -11.98 -10.16 -25.81
C GLN A 264 -10.82 -9.15 -25.83
N PRO A 265 -10.42 -8.68 -27.03
CA PRO A 265 -9.50 -7.57 -27.15
C PRO A 265 -10.06 -6.37 -26.37
N ASP A 266 -9.20 -5.70 -25.63
CA ASP A 266 -9.51 -4.47 -24.89
C ASP A 266 -10.55 -4.63 -23.76
N ASP A 267 -10.65 -5.81 -23.16
CA ASP A 267 -11.48 -6.01 -21.96
C ASP A 267 -11.00 -5.09 -20.81
N PRO A 268 -11.85 -4.18 -20.30
CA PRO A 268 -11.47 -3.21 -19.27
C PRO A 268 -11.10 -3.87 -17.93
N GLN A 269 -11.49 -5.12 -17.69
CA GLN A 269 -11.19 -5.86 -16.46
C GLN A 269 -9.83 -6.57 -16.51
N VAL A 270 -9.30 -6.90 -17.71
CA VAL A 270 -8.02 -7.62 -17.84
C VAL A 270 -6.81 -6.69 -17.77
N GLN A 271 -6.92 -5.47 -18.32
CA GLN A 271 -5.78 -4.54 -18.40
C GLN A 271 -5.20 -4.16 -17.02
N PRO A 272 -5.99 -3.81 -15.99
CA PRO A 272 -5.45 -3.56 -14.65
C PRO A 272 -4.73 -4.77 -14.04
N ARG A 273 -5.21 -5.99 -14.35
CA ARG A 273 -4.63 -7.24 -13.86
C ARG A 273 -3.29 -7.54 -14.53
N LEU A 274 -3.20 -7.31 -15.85
CA LEU A 274 -1.95 -7.41 -16.60
C LEU A 274 -0.91 -6.41 -16.09
N ALA A 275 -1.28 -5.14 -15.90
CA ALA A 275 -0.39 -4.14 -15.34
C ALA A 275 0.14 -4.58 -13.96
N LYS A 276 -0.74 -5.01 -13.05
CA LYS A 276 -0.36 -5.51 -11.73
C LYS A 276 0.55 -6.74 -11.81
N ALA A 277 0.29 -7.67 -12.72
CA ALA A 277 1.13 -8.85 -12.90
C ALA A 277 2.52 -8.49 -13.45
N PHE A 278 2.63 -7.59 -14.43
CA PHE A 278 3.93 -7.10 -14.91
C PHE A 278 4.72 -6.40 -13.81
N LEU A 279 4.07 -5.58 -12.98
CA LEU A 279 4.70 -4.94 -11.82
C LEU A 279 5.19 -5.96 -10.78
N ALA A 280 4.42 -7.01 -10.50
CA ALA A 280 4.85 -8.07 -9.60
C ALA A 280 6.07 -8.86 -10.13
N MET A 281 6.28 -8.84 -11.45
CA MET A 281 7.42 -9.43 -12.14
C MET A 281 8.60 -8.48 -12.31
N ASP A 282 8.51 -7.24 -11.80
CA ASP A 282 9.47 -6.16 -12.04
C ASP A 282 9.68 -5.85 -13.54
N ASP A 283 8.69 -6.18 -14.38
CA ASP A 283 8.70 -5.87 -15.81
C ASP A 283 8.08 -4.50 -16.07
N GLN A 284 8.83 -3.46 -15.71
CA GLN A 284 8.40 -2.07 -15.88
C GLN A 284 8.01 -1.72 -17.32
N PRO A 285 8.75 -2.10 -18.38
CA PRO A 285 8.40 -1.70 -19.74
C PRO A 285 7.04 -2.22 -20.19
N ARG A 286 6.69 -3.47 -19.88
CA ARG A 286 5.37 -4.02 -20.22
C ARG A 286 4.26 -3.44 -19.33
N ALA A 287 4.55 -3.19 -18.05
CA ALA A 287 3.61 -2.51 -17.16
C ALA A 287 3.25 -1.11 -17.67
N ILE A 288 4.27 -0.31 -18.05
CA ILE A 288 4.10 1.02 -18.63
C ILE A 288 3.25 0.93 -19.90
N ALA A 289 3.57 0.04 -20.84
CA ALA A 289 2.82 -0.10 -22.09
C ALA A 289 1.32 -0.40 -21.89
N VAL A 290 0.99 -1.27 -20.92
CA VAL A 290 -0.41 -1.57 -20.56
C VAL A 290 -1.08 -0.35 -19.93
N LEU A 291 -0.42 0.32 -18.98
CA LEU A 291 -0.97 1.50 -18.31
C LEU A 291 -1.15 2.68 -19.27
N GLU A 292 -0.24 2.89 -20.22
CA GLU A 292 -0.39 3.90 -21.29
C GLU A 292 -1.55 3.60 -22.23
N LYS A 293 -1.81 2.32 -22.51
CA LYS A 293 -3.00 1.92 -23.25
C LYS A 293 -4.26 2.24 -22.44
N MET A 294 -4.29 1.88 -21.16
CA MET A 294 -5.40 2.20 -20.25
C MET A 294 -5.66 3.72 -20.16
N ALA A 295 -4.60 4.52 -20.09
CA ALA A 295 -4.69 5.99 -20.05
C ALA A 295 -5.28 6.60 -21.34
N ARG A 296 -5.17 5.91 -22.49
CA ARG A 296 -5.73 6.35 -23.77
C ARG A 296 -7.19 5.95 -23.98
N GLU A 297 -7.58 4.79 -23.44
CA GLU A 297 -8.88 4.16 -23.70
C GLU A 297 -9.93 4.47 -22.63
N GLN A 298 -9.51 4.81 -21.41
CA GLN A 298 -10.38 5.25 -20.32
C GLN A 298 -10.34 6.78 -20.21
N ASP A 299 -11.44 7.40 -19.77
CA ASP A 299 -11.56 8.85 -19.47
C ASP A 299 -10.61 9.26 -18.31
N ASN A 300 -9.30 9.24 -18.57
CA ASN A 300 -8.23 9.80 -17.75
C ASN A 300 -8.33 9.45 -16.24
N PRO A 301 -8.33 8.16 -15.83
CA PRO A 301 -8.35 7.81 -14.42
C PRO A 301 -7.04 8.29 -13.77
N ALA A 302 -7.17 9.22 -12.84
CA ALA A 302 -6.04 9.88 -12.17
C ALA A 302 -5.03 8.89 -11.58
N ASP A 303 -5.51 7.76 -11.04
CA ASP A 303 -4.68 6.70 -10.47
C ASP A 303 -3.73 6.10 -11.50
N VAL A 304 -4.19 5.85 -12.74
CA VAL A 304 -3.36 5.29 -13.81
C VAL A 304 -2.23 6.26 -14.17
N HIS A 305 -2.55 7.55 -14.28
CA HIS A 305 -1.53 8.58 -14.53
C HIS A 305 -0.57 8.72 -13.35
N PHE A 306 -1.05 8.61 -12.10
CA PHE A 306 -0.18 8.64 -10.93
C PHE A 306 0.80 7.44 -10.91
N TYR A 307 0.31 6.23 -11.19
CA TYR A 307 1.18 5.04 -11.27
C TYR A 307 2.17 5.13 -12.44
N LEU A 308 1.73 5.57 -13.63
CA LEU A 308 2.63 5.81 -14.75
C LEU A 308 3.74 6.79 -14.38
N ALA A 309 3.40 7.88 -13.68
CA ALA A 309 4.36 8.87 -13.26
C ALA A 309 5.43 8.29 -12.31
N GLU A 310 5.02 7.51 -11.33
CA GLU A 310 5.94 6.84 -10.41
C GLU A 310 6.85 5.82 -11.14
N LEU A 311 6.33 5.07 -12.12
CA LEU A 311 7.13 4.15 -12.94
C LEU A 311 8.13 4.87 -13.84
N TYR A 312 7.70 5.96 -14.48
CA TYR A 312 8.61 6.79 -15.26
C TYR A 312 9.71 7.42 -14.40
N LEU A 313 9.39 7.82 -13.17
CA LEU A 313 10.39 8.32 -12.23
C LEU A 313 11.41 7.24 -11.85
N GLN A 314 10.95 6.01 -11.61
CA GLN A 314 11.84 4.86 -11.35
C GLN A 314 12.72 4.52 -12.56
N ALA A 315 12.20 4.69 -13.78
CA ALA A 315 12.96 4.53 -15.02
C ALA A 315 13.95 5.68 -15.29
N GLY A 316 13.94 6.74 -14.46
CA GLY A 316 14.77 7.93 -14.65
C GLY A 316 14.23 8.92 -15.69
N GLU A 317 13.02 8.70 -16.20
CA GLU A 317 12.35 9.53 -17.20
C GLU A 317 11.53 10.65 -16.53
N THR A 318 12.23 11.57 -15.86
CA THR A 318 11.61 12.63 -15.04
C THR A 318 10.61 13.49 -15.81
N THR A 319 10.84 13.78 -17.09
CA THR A 319 9.91 14.58 -17.90
C THR A 319 8.57 13.88 -18.11
N ASN A 320 8.59 12.59 -18.48
CA ASN A 320 7.39 11.79 -18.62
C ASN A 320 6.66 11.65 -17.28
N ALA A 321 7.41 11.46 -16.19
CA ALA A 321 6.85 11.43 -14.85
C ALA A 321 6.10 12.73 -14.50
N MET A 322 6.69 13.89 -14.77
CA MET A 322 6.07 15.19 -14.51
C MET A 322 4.79 15.39 -15.34
N ASP A 323 4.79 14.99 -16.61
CA ASP A 323 3.61 15.11 -17.47
C ASP A 323 2.46 14.22 -16.98
N HIS A 324 2.77 12.99 -16.58
CA HIS A 324 1.78 12.08 -16.00
C HIS A 324 1.30 12.55 -14.61
N PHE A 325 2.15 13.10 -13.73
CA PHE A 325 1.69 13.70 -12.47
C PHE A 325 0.77 14.90 -12.72
N ARG A 326 1.03 15.72 -13.75
CA ARG A 326 0.14 16.83 -14.13
C ARG A 326 -1.22 16.34 -14.60
N LEU A 327 -1.25 15.29 -15.43
CA LEU A 327 -2.49 14.66 -15.86
C LEU A 327 -3.27 14.08 -14.68
N ALA A 328 -2.60 13.35 -13.78
CA ALA A 328 -3.18 12.83 -12.55
C ALA A 328 -3.75 13.95 -11.67
N ALA A 329 -3.01 15.05 -11.50
CA ALA A 329 -3.44 16.22 -10.75
C ALA A 329 -4.67 16.91 -11.35
N SER A 330 -4.79 16.96 -12.68
CA SER A 330 -5.94 17.52 -13.38
C SER A 330 -7.19 16.63 -13.30
N ALA A 331 -7.00 15.31 -13.19
CA ALA A 331 -8.09 14.33 -13.14
C ALA A 331 -8.58 14.04 -11.71
N ALA A 332 -7.68 14.06 -10.71
CA ALA A 332 -8.03 13.86 -9.31
C ALA A 332 -8.38 15.18 -8.63
N THR A 333 -9.68 15.49 -8.56
CA THR A 333 -10.17 16.74 -7.97
C THR A 333 -10.04 16.81 -6.44
N ASN A 334 -9.73 15.70 -5.75
CA ASN A 334 -9.67 15.66 -4.28
C ASN A 334 -8.36 15.07 -3.70
N GLU A 335 -7.36 14.77 -4.52
CA GLU A 335 -6.11 14.15 -4.05
C GLU A 335 -4.93 15.13 -4.08
N PRO A 336 -4.25 15.38 -2.95
CA PRO A 336 -3.10 16.28 -2.93
C PRO A 336 -1.80 15.63 -3.44
N ALA A 337 -1.74 14.30 -3.49
CA ALA A 337 -0.49 13.58 -3.77
C ALA A 337 0.10 13.87 -5.17
N PRO A 338 -0.67 13.87 -6.27
CA PRO A 338 -0.13 14.21 -7.60
C PRO A 338 0.48 15.62 -7.65
N TRP A 339 -0.20 16.60 -7.04
CA TRP A 339 0.28 17.98 -6.94
C TRP A 339 1.59 18.10 -6.17
N ILE A 340 1.67 17.44 -5.01
CA ILE A 340 2.86 17.46 -4.16
C ILE A 340 4.04 16.78 -4.85
N ARG A 341 3.83 15.63 -5.49
CA ARG A 341 4.87 14.92 -6.26
C ARG A 341 5.38 15.77 -7.42
N LEU A 342 4.48 16.37 -8.20
CA LEU A 342 4.86 17.27 -9.28
C LEU A 342 5.67 18.47 -8.78
N ALA A 343 5.21 19.13 -7.72
CA ALA A 343 5.89 20.28 -7.14
C ALA A 343 7.27 19.92 -6.57
N ALA A 344 7.42 18.74 -5.96
CA ALA A 344 8.71 18.25 -5.47
C ALA A 344 9.72 18.06 -6.60
N LEU A 345 9.32 17.43 -7.72
CA LEU A 345 10.20 17.27 -8.90
C LEU A 345 10.58 18.61 -9.54
N GLN A 346 9.69 19.59 -9.50
CA GLN A 346 9.96 20.94 -9.99
C GLN A 346 10.85 21.74 -9.05
N LEU A 347 10.82 21.47 -7.74
CA LEU A 347 11.58 22.21 -6.73
C LEU A 347 13.08 22.13 -6.96
N ASP A 348 13.55 20.96 -7.41
CA ASP A 348 14.95 20.71 -7.74
C ASP A 348 15.41 21.49 -8.98
N GLN A 349 14.48 21.85 -9.87
CA GLN A 349 14.75 22.58 -11.11
C GLN A 349 14.61 24.09 -10.91
N ASP A 350 13.42 24.53 -10.49
CA ASP A 350 13.09 25.94 -10.23
C ASP A 350 11.96 26.02 -9.17
N PRO A 351 12.26 26.53 -7.96
CA PRO A 351 11.27 26.74 -6.91
C PRO A 351 10.07 27.60 -7.34
N SER A 352 10.24 28.45 -8.35
CA SER A 352 9.17 29.32 -8.88
C SER A 352 8.10 28.53 -9.63
N VAL A 353 8.51 27.48 -10.36
CA VAL A 353 7.59 26.57 -11.06
C VAL A 353 6.83 25.72 -10.05
N ALA A 354 7.52 25.16 -9.06
CA ALA A 354 6.90 24.43 -7.95
C ALA A 354 5.86 25.29 -7.21
N ALA A 355 6.19 26.55 -6.95
CA ALA A 355 5.26 27.49 -6.34
C ALA A 355 4.02 27.79 -7.20
N ALA A 356 4.15 27.84 -8.53
CA ALA A 356 3.00 28.03 -9.43
C ALA A 356 2.08 26.80 -9.39
N THR A 357 2.65 25.59 -9.48
CA THR A 357 1.90 24.33 -9.39
C THR A 357 1.19 24.16 -8.05
N LEU A 358 1.83 24.52 -6.93
CA LEU A 358 1.16 24.47 -5.61
C LEU A 358 0.06 25.54 -5.47
N ASN A 359 0.17 26.66 -6.19
CA ASN A 359 -0.89 27.66 -6.22
C ASN A 359 -2.13 27.13 -6.97
N GLU A 360 -1.95 26.51 -8.13
CA GLU A 360 -3.01 25.79 -8.85
C GLU A 360 -3.63 24.70 -7.97
N ALA A 361 -2.81 23.94 -7.24
CA ALA A 361 -3.28 22.92 -6.32
C ALA A 361 -4.21 23.48 -5.22
N LEU A 362 -3.94 24.68 -4.69
CA LEU A 362 -4.78 25.34 -3.69
C LEU A 362 -6.07 25.96 -4.27
N GLU A 363 -6.14 26.20 -5.57
CA GLU A 363 -7.40 26.58 -6.23
C GLU A 363 -8.39 25.41 -6.28
N VAL A 364 -7.87 24.18 -6.45
CA VAL A 364 -8.66 22.95 -6.48
C VAL A 364 -8.93 22.42 -5.07
N LEU A 365 -7.92 22.46 -4.19
CA LEU A 365 -7.95 21.96 -2.82
C LEU A 365 -7.66 23.08 -1.80
N PRO A 366 -8.62 24.00 -1.56
CA PRO A 366 -8.44 25.08 -0.60
C PRO A 366 -8.15 24.56 0.81
N GLU A 367 -7.21 25.22 1.49
CA GLU A 367 -6.78 24.90 2.87
C GLU A 367 -6.31 23.45 3.11
N ASN A 368 -5.93 22.71 2.07
CA ASN A 368 -5.37 21.36 2.26
C ASN A 368 -4.02 21.45 3.02
N PRO A 369 -3.91 20.86 4.22
CA PRO A 369 -2.74 21.08 5.08
C PRO A 369 -1.44 20.54 4.47
N LYS A 370 -1.50 19.43 3.71
CA LYS A 370 -0.31 18.85 3.07
C LYS A 370 0.23 19.75 1.97
N ILE A 371 -0.65 20.35 1.16
CA ILE A 371 -0.24 21.28 0.09
C ILE A 371 0.31 22.57 0.72
N LEU A 372 -0.37 23.13 1.72
CA LEU A 372 0.07 24.33 2.42
C LEU A 372 1.46 24.17 3.06
N GLU A 373 1.72 23.04 3.72
CA GLU A 373 3.01 22.75 4.33
C GLU A 373 4.14 22.68 3.30
N VAL A 374 3.94 21.92 2.21
CA VAL A 374 4.93 21.84 1.12
C VAL A 374 5.15 23.21 0.50
N PHE A 375 4.10 24.01 0.33
CA PHE A 375 4.21 25.36 -0.20
C PHE A 375 5.04 26.27 0.72
N ALA A 376 4.89 26.15 2.04
CA ALA A 376 5.74 26.86 2.97
C ALA A 376 7.22 26.53 2.79
N LEU A 377 7.57 25.24 2.59
CA LEU A 377 8.96 24.81 2.34
C LEU A 377 9.53 25.45 1.06
N VAL A 378 8.75 25.45 -0.03
CA VAL A 378 9.13 26.11 -1.28
C VAL A 378 9.39 27.61 -1.05
N ARG A 379 8.51 28.30 -0.29
CA ARG A 379 8.71 29.71 0.05
C ARG A 379 9.93 29.95 0.94
N MET A 380 10.27 29.02 1.84
CA MET A 380 11.50 29.09 2.63
C MET A 380 12.75 29.00 1.76
N GLN A 381 12.78 28.09 0.76
CA GLN A 381 13.91 27.97 -0.18
C GLN A 381 14.07 29.26 -1.02
N GLN A 382 12.97 29.90 -1.38
CA GLN A 382 12.95 31.22 -2.03
C GLN A 382 13.29 32.38 -1.08
N LYS A 383 13.57 32.12 0.21
CA LYS A 383 13.81 33.12 1.26
C LYS A 383 12.63 34.07 1.50
N ARG A 384 11.42 33.68 1.09
CA ARG A 384 10.14 34.40 1.28
C ARG A 384 9.50 33.97 2.60
N TYR A 385 10.19 34.27 3.70
CA TYR A 385 9.84 33.75 5.03
C TYR A 385 8.48 34.21 5.56
N GLN A 386 7.99 35.38 5.14
CA GLN A 386 6.68 35.88 5.58
C GLN A 386 5.58 34.97 5.05
N GLU A 387 5.57 34.73 3.74
CA GLU A 387 4.61 33.82 3.12
C GLU A 387 4.74 32.39 3.62
N ALA A 388 5.97 31.92 3.85
CA ALA A 388 6.17 30.61 4.47
C ALA A 388 5.48 30.52 5.85
N ALA A 389 5.66 31.54 6.70
CA ALA A 389 4.99 31.58 8.00
C ALA A 389 3.47 31.67 7.88
N ASP A 390 2.94 32.40 6.88
CA ASP A 390 1.51 32.50 6.64
C ASP A 390 0.91 31.15 6.19
N PHE A 391 1.60 30.41 5.31
CA PHE A 391 1.20 29.06 4.91
C PHE A 391 1.28 28.06 6.07
N LEU A 392 2.33 28.11 6.90
CA LEU A 392 2.45 27.25 8.09
C LEU A 392 1.35 27.56 9.11
N GLN A 393 1.00 28.82 9.31
CA GLN A 393 -0.12 29.19 10.18
C GLN A 393 -1.44 28.61 9.67
N ARG A 394 -1.74 28.78 8.37
CA ARG A 394 -2.93 28.18 7.74
C ARG A 394 -2.94 26.66 7.85
N THR A 395 -1.78 26.02 7.69
CA THR A 395 -1.63 24.57 7.88
C THR A 395 -2.03 24.17 9.31
N TYR A 396 -1.51 24.89 10.31
CA TYR A 396 -1.82 24.65 11.72
C TYR A 396 -3.31 24.83 12.03
N ASP A 397 -3.91 25.90 11.50
CA ASP A 397 -5.34 26.20 11.69
C ASP A 397 -6.23 25.14 11.01
N ALA A 398 -5.86 24.69 9.80
CA ALA A 398 -6.57 23.64 9.07
C ALA A 398 -6.51 22.28 9.79
N LEU A 399 -5.34 21.90 10.32
CA LEU A 399 -5.19 20.68 11.12
C LEU A 399 -6.02 20.73 12.41
N ALA A 400 -6.06 21.90 13.08
CA ALA A 400 -6.86 22.08 14.29
C ALA A 400 -8.38 22.03 14.03
N ALA A 401 -8.84 22.48 12.84
CA ALA A 401 -10.26 22.50 12.49
C ALA A 401 -10.80 21.14 12.03
N ALA A 402 -9.95 20.26 11.52
CA ALA A 402 -10.39 19.04 10.83
C ALA A 402 -10.75 17.87 11.77
N ASP A 403 -10.64 17.99 13.10
CA ASP A 403 -10.61 16.85 14.05
C ASP A 403 -9.71 15.71 13.52
N ALA A 404 -8.69 16.08 12.75
CA ALA A 404 -7.84 15.13 12.05
C ALA A 404 -6.85 14.55 13.06
N ASP A 405 -6.71 13.23 13.08
CA ASP A 405 -5.77 12.47 13.92
C ASP A 405 -4.27 12.83 13.69
N GLY A 406 -3.97 13.76 12.79
CA GLY A 406 -2.62 14.21 12.49
C GLY A 406 -2.21 15.42 13.32
N ALA A 407 -1.67 15.19 14.52
CA ALA A 407 -0.90 16.23 15.20
C ALA A 407 0.25 16.71 14.28
N PRO A 408 0.55 18.02 14.21
CA PRO A 408 1.66 18.49 13.40
C PRO A 408 2.97 17.82 13.83
N SER A 409 3.80 17.46 12.85
CA SER A 409 5.06 16.78 13.11
C SER A 409 6.08 17.69 13.81
N GLN A 410 7.08 17.08 14.45
CA GLN A 410 8.21 17.78 15.01
C GLN A 410 8.94 18.65 13.96
N LEU A 411 8.99 18.18 12.70
CA LEU A 411 9.64 18.89 11.60
C LEU A 411 8.81 20.10 11.13
N PHE A 412 7.48 19.99 11.15
CA PHE A 412 6.58 21.12 10.92
C PHE A 412 6.88 22.25 11.91
N PHE A 413 6.93 21.94 13.21
CA PHE A 413 7.21 22.94 14.25
C PHE A 413 8.61 23.54 14.11
N TYR A 414 9.62 22.72 13.77
CA TYR A 414 10.98 23.20 13.48
C TYR A 414 11.02 24.17 12.29
N ASN A 415 10.33 23.85 11.20
CA ASN A 415 10.27 24.70 10.01
C ASN A 415 9.56 26.03 10.31
N PHE A 416 8.51 26.00 11.12
CA PHE A 416 7.81 27.21 11.57
C PHE A 416 8.69 28.07 12.48
N ALA A 417 9.37 27.46 13.46
CA ALA A 417 10.35 28.15 14.29
C ALA A 417 11.44 28.80 13.44
N THR A 418 11.93 28.09 12.41
CA THR A 418 12.94 28.59 11.47
C THR A 418 12.43 29.81 10.68
N ALA A 419 11.22 29.75 10.13
CA ALA A 419 10.60 30.88 9.42
C ALA A 419 10.45 32.10 10.36
N CYS A 420 9.90 31.91 11.55
CA CYS A 420 9.76 32.97 12.57
C CYS A 420 11.12 33.55 12.98
N THR A 421 12.17 32.73 13.05
CA THR A 421 13.54 33.17 13.35
C THR A 421 14.05 34.13 12.28
N HIS A 422 13.90 33.78 10.99
CA HIS A 422 14.28 34.67 9.89
C HIS A 422 13.49 35.98 9.88
N LEU A 423 12.22 35.94 10.31
CA LEU A 423 11.35 37.11 10.47
C LEU A 423 11.62 37.94 11.73
N ARG A 424 12.44 37.45 12.67
CA ARG A 424 12.66 38.06 14.00
C ARG A 424 11.41 38.08 14.90
N ARG A 425 10.46 37.18 14.65
CA ARG A 425 9.31 36.89 15.52
C ARG A 425 9.76 35.96 16.65
N THR A 426 10.51 36.52 17.59
CA THR A 426 11.30 35.76 18.58
C THR A 426 10.47 34.95 19.57
N ALA A 427 9.40 35.52 20.11
CA ALA A 427 8.50 34.83 21.03
C ALA A 427 7.83 33.63 20.36
N GLU A 428 7.37 33.80 19.12
CA GLU A 428 6.74 32.73 18.34
C GLU A 428 7.75 31.66 17.91
N ALA A 429 8.95 32.08 17.48
CA ALA A 429 10.02 31.14 17.16
C ALA A 429 10.36 30.24 18.35
N ALA A 430 10.41 30.80 19.56
CA ALA A 430 10.65 30.03 20.78
C ALA A 430 9.52 29.05 21.08
N GLU A 431 8.26 29.48 20.98
CA GLU A 431 7.11 28.61 21.24
C GLU A 431 7.02 27.45 20.24
N TRP A 432 7.23 27.71 18.95
CA TRP A 432 7.26 26.64 17.94
C TRP A 432 8.46 25.72 18.14
N LEU A 433 9.64 26.26 18.49
CA LEU A 433 10.81 25.44 18.77
C LEU A 433 10.58 24.54 19.99
N ARG A 434 9.92 25.04 21.05
CA ARG A 434 9.53 24.26 22.23
C ARG A 434 8.71 23.03 21.86
N ARG A 435 7.71 23.20 21.01
CA ARG A 435 6.86 22.09 20.54
C ARG A 435 7.64 21.08 19.70
N ALA A 436 8.59 21.54 18.90
CA ALA A 436 9.47 20.65 18.14
C ALA A 436 10.33 19.77 19.05
N ILE A 437 10.97 20.37 20.06
CA ILE A 437 11.88 19.66 20.98
C ILE A 437 11.16 18.78 22.00
N GLU A 438 9.91 19.10 22.37
CA GLU A 438 9.07 18.23 23.21
C GLU A 438 8.79 16.89 22.53
N GLN A 439 8.74 16.86 21.19
CA GLN A 439 8.58 15.63 20.42
C GLN A 439 9.92 14.97 20.08
N GLU A 440 10.91 15.76 19.66
CA GLU A 440 12.23 15.27 19.22
C GLU A 440 13.34 16.21 19.70
N PRO A 441 13.94 15.93 20.87
CA PRO A 441 14.99 16.77 21.47
C PRO A 441 16.19 17.05 20.54
N SER A 442 16.55 16.08 19.69
CA SER A 442 17.67 16.17 18.74
C SER A 442 17.51 17.30 17.70
N LEU A 443 16.30 17.82 17.49
CA LEU A 443 16.07 18.96 16.59
C LEU A 443 16.70 20.26 17.11
N LEU A 444 16.99 20.35 18.41
CA LEU A 444 17.69 21.51 18.97
C LEU A 444 19.13 21.60 18.45
N ASP A 445 19.81 20.46 18.28
CA ASP A 445 21.13 20.38 17.65
C ASP A 445 21.09 20.87 16.20
N LEU A 446 20.11 20.40 15.43
CA LEU A 446 19.92 20.81 14.04
C LEU A 446 19.67 22.32 13.94
N TYR A 447 18.89 22.88 14.87
CA TYR A 447 18.65 24.33 14.97
C TYR A 447 19.95 25.09 15.24
N LEU A 448 20.78 24.61 16.19
CA LEU A 448 22.08 25.20 16.49
C LEU A 448 23.03 25.14 15.28
N GLN A 449 23.14 23.98 14.63
CA GLN A 449 24.02 23.81 13.47
C GLN A 449 23.69 24.83 12.39
N ARG A 450 22.40 25.01 12.08
CA ARG A 450 21.92 26.02 11.13
C ARG A 450 22.24 27.45 11.59
N ALA A 451 22.14 27.74 12.89
CA ALA A 451 22.47 29.06 13.44
C ALA A 451 23.98 29.38 13.38
N LEU A 452 24.84 28.37 13.55
CA LEU A 452 26.29 28.53 13.47
C LEU A 452 26.76 28.72 12.02
N THR A 453 26.23 27.95 11.08
CA THR A 453 26.57 28.05 9.64
C THR A 453 25.83 29.17 8.91
N GLY A 454 24.77 29.71 9.52
CA GLY A 454 23.99 30.79 8.95
C GLY A 454 24.67 32.17 9.00
N THR A 455 24.00 33.16 8.39
CA THR A 455 24.47 34.55 8.39
C THR A 455 24.54 35.12 9.82
N VAL A 456 25.39 36.13 10.05
CA VAL A 456 25.48 36.86 11.33
C VAL A 456 24.10 37.37 11.78
N ARG A 457 23.28 37.84 10.83
CA ARG A 457 21.91 38.27 11.10
C ARG A 457 21.05 37.13 11.63
N TYR A 458 21.07 35.97 10.98
CA TYR A 458 20.32 34.80 11.41
C TYR A 458 20.79 34.31 12.79
N ARG A 459 22.10 34.28 13.03
CA ARG A 459 22.69 33.93 14.33
C ARG A 459 22.16 34.82 15.46
N ARG A 460 22.08 36.14 15.26
CA ARG A 460 21.50 37.09 16.23
C ARG A 460 20.03 36.79 16.52
N SER A 461 19.25 36.47 15.49
CA SER A 461 17.84 36.10 15.63
C SER A 461 17.65 34.77 16.36
N ALA A 462 18.45 33.75 16.04
CA ALA A 462 18.43 32.45 16.69
C ALA A 462 18.78 32.56 18.18
N ILE A 463 19.80 33.36 18.52
CA ILE A 463 20.12 33.68 19.92
C ILE A 463 18.93 34.29 20.66
N ALA A 464 18.21 35.22 20.03
CA ALA A 464 17.05 35.85 20.66
C ALA A 464 15.89 34.86 20.85
N ALA A 465 15.68 33.94 19.90
CA ALA A 465 14.71 32.85 20.03
C ALA A 465 15.09 31.88 21.15
N LEU A 466 16.35 31.43 21.22
CA LEU A 466 16.83 30.54 22.29
C LEU A 466 16.76 31.19 23.68
N ARG A 467 16.99 32.51 23.77
CA ARG A 467 16.77 33.24 25.03
C ARG A 467 15.31 33.24 25.45
N ALA A 468 14.40 33.50 24.52
CA ALA A 468 12.96 33.44 24.80
C ALA A 468 12.55 32.00 25.20
N LEU A 469 13.11 30.99 24.55
CA LEU A 469 12.91 29.58 24.90
C LEU A 469 13.38 29.26 26.33
N SER A 470 14.56 29.76 26.72
CA SER A 470 15.10 29.56 28.08
C SER A 470 14.26 30.19 29.20
N ALA A 471 13.34 31.10 28.86
CA ALA A 471 12.42 31.71 29.81
C ALA A 471 11.13 30.89 29.98
N ILE A 472 10.89 29.87 29.16
CA ILE A 472 9.70 29.01 29.25
C ILE A 472 9.98 27.90 30.28
N PRO A 473 9.12 27.70 31.30
CA PRO A 473 9.29 26.64 32.30
C PRO A 473 9.35 25.24 31.67
N ASN A 474 10.12 24.33 32.27
CA ASN A 474 10.24 22.91 31.87
C ASN A 474 10.83 22.64 30.47
N THR A 475 11.46 23.63 29.85
CA THR A 475 12.26 23.43 28.64
C THR A 475 13.67 22.92 29.02
N GLU A 476 14.40 22.24 28.12
CA GLU A 476 15.80 21.80 28.32
C GLU A 476 16.75 22.96 28.66
N ALA A 477 16.69 23.44 29.90
CA ALA A 477 17.21 24.74 30.27
C ALA A 477 18.74 24.74 30.21
N ALA A 478 19.39 23.65 30.63
CA ALA A 478 20.84 23.54 30.56
C ALA A 478 21.35 23.38 29.12
N THR A 479 20.69 22.57 28.27
CA THR A 479 21.03 22.41 26.84
C THR A 479 20.92 23.73 26.09
N VAL A 480 19.81 24.45 26.27
CA VAL A 480 19.61 25.77 25.64
C VAL A 480 20.69 26.77 26.07
N ARG A 481 21.08 26.77 27.36
CA ARG A 481 22.16 27.62 27.88
C ARG A 481 23.51 27.27 27.28
N ALA A 482 23.85 25.98 27.16
CA ALA A 482 25.07 25.54 26.48
C ALA A 482 25.12 26.03 25.02
N TYR A 483 24.01 25.95 24.29
CA TYR A 483 23.93 26.40 22.89
C TYR A 483 23.99 27.92 22.76
N LEU A 484 23.41 28.66 23.70
CA LEU A 484 23.63 30.10 23.81
C LEU A 484 25.12 30.42 24.05
N GLY A 485 25.79 29.66 24.91
CA GLY A 485 27.25 29.75 25.11
C GLY A 485 28.03 29.63 23.81
N ASN A 486 27.77 28.56 23.04
CA ASN A 486 28.38 28.33 21.73
C ASN A 486 28.10 29.47 20.74
N LEU A 487 26.85 29.93 20.66
CA LEU A 487 26.48 31.01 19.74
C LEU A 487 27.06 32.38 20.14
N TYR A 488 27.24 32.66 21.43
CA TYR A 488 27.93 33.88 21.88
C TYR A 488 29.42 33.82 21.61
N LEU A 489 30.04 32.66 21.78
CA LEU A 489 31.44 32.47 21.44
C LEU A 489 31.64 32.70 19.93
N ALA A 490 30.77 32.15 19.09
CA ALA A 490 30.74 32.40 17.64
C ALA A 490 30.36 33.85 17.24
N GLN A 491 29.97 34.71 18.18
CA GLN A 491 29.77 36.15 17.99
C GLN A 491 30.89 36.99 18.59
N ASP A 492 32.00 36.38 18.98
CA ASP A 492 33.13 37.05 19.63
C ASP A 492 32.73 37.73 20.95
N ARG A 493 31.89 37.04 21.73
CA ARG A 493 31.39 37.50 23.04
C ARG A 493 31.71 36.51 24.16
N PRO A 494 33.00 36.20 24.41
CA PRO A 494 33.40 35.12 25.30
C PRO A 494 32.96 35.31 26.76
N ALA A 495 32.96 36.56 27.27
CA ALA A 495 32.46 36.84 28.62
C ALA A 495 30.96 36.52 28.78
N THR A 496 30.16 36.69 27.72
CA THR A 496 28.75 36.28 27.76
C THR A 496 28.63 34.77 27.64
N ALA A 497 29.45 34.13 26.79
CA ALA A 497 29.48 32.68 26.63
C ALA A 497 29.79 31.96 27.96
N VAL A 498 30.82 32.41 28.69
CA VAL A 498 31.18 31.89 30.01
C VAL A 498 30.00 31.92 30.99
N ARG A 499 29.25 33.03 31.02
CA ARG A 499 28.06 33.13 31.90
C ARG A 499 26.98 32.13 31.53
N GLU A 500 26.76 31.86 30.24
CA GLU A 500 25.78 30.88 29.81
C GLU A 500 26.24 29.43 30.10
N PHE A 501 27.53 29.12 29.91
CA PHE A 501 28.08 27.82 30.31
C PHE A 501 28.04 27.60 31.83
N GLU A 502 28.33 28.63 32.62
CA GLU A 502 28.17 28.59 34.08
C GLU A 502 26.72 28.34 34.48
N ALA A 503 25.78 29.05 33.84
CA ALA A 503 24.35 28.84 34.08
C ALA A 503 23.90 27.43 33.69
N ALA A 504 24.40 26.87 32.59
CA ALA A 504 24.12 25.48 32.21
C ALA A 504 24.62 24.50 33.28
N ALA A 505 25.87 24.64 33.75
CA ALA A 505 26.44 23.77 34.78
C ALA A 505 25.74 23.93 36.15
N GLU A 506 25.28 25.15 36.47
CA GLU A 506 24.45 25.43 37.65
C GLU A 506 23.12 24.68 37.60
N LEU A 507 22.42 24.76 36.47
CA LEU A 507 21.14 24.08 36.27
C LEU A 507 21.28 22.56 36.40
N VAL A 508 22.33 21.97 35.83
CA VAL A 508 22.60 20.53 36.00
C VAL A 508 22.89 20.17 37.45
N ARG A 509 23.52 21.06 38.22
CA ARG A 509 23.75 20.79 39.65
C ARG A 509 22.45 20.80 40.46
N GLN A 510 21.51 21.65 40.08
CA GLN A 510 20.18 21.74 40.69
C GLN A 510 19.28 20.60 40.25
N ASP A 511 19.41 20.16 39.00
CA ASP A 511 18.67 19.07 38.38
C ASP A 511 19.63 18.13 37.62
N PRO A 512 20.12 17.07 38.28
CA PRO A 512 21.05 16.10 37.68
C PRO A 512 20.50 15.37 36.45
N LEU A 513 19.19 15.40 36.18
CA LEU A 513 18.61 14.76 34.99
C LEU A 513 19.08 15.44 33.68
N GLN A 514 19.53 16.69 33.76
CA GLN A 514 20.03 17.44 32.61
C GLN A 514 21.52 17.20 32.31
N ALA A 515 22.17 16.26 33.01
CA ALA A 515 23.62 16.04 32.91
C ALA A 515 24.12 15.67 31.50
N ALA A 516 23.24 15.21 30.61
CA ALA A 516 23.58 14.88 29.22
C ALA A 516 24.26 16.03 28.46
N VAL A 517 23.97 17.30 28.79
CA VAL A 517 24.60 18.47 28.16
C VAL A 517 26.10 18.61 28.48
N LEU A 518 26.55 18.09 29.63
CA LEU A 518 27.93 18.23 30.13
C LEU A 518 28.88 17.25 29.44
N SER A 519 28.92 17.33 28.11
CA SER A 519 29.77 16.52 27.23
C SER A 519 31.23 17.03 27.21
N PRO A 520 32.19 16.22 26.71
CA PRO A 520 33.55 16.71 26.44
C PRO A 520 33.56 18.00 25.61
N ARG A 521 32.71 18.07 24.57
CA ARG A 521 32.58 19.26 23.71
C ARG A 521 32.04 20.48 24.47
N PHE A 522 31.13 20.31 25.43
CA PHE A 522 30.68 21.39 26.31
C PHE A 522 31.86 21.99 27.10
N TYR A 523 32.65 21.12 27.75
CA TYR A 523 33.78 21.57 28.55
C TYR A 523 34.91 22.17 27.71
N PHE A 524 35.13 21.66 26.50
CA PHE A 524 36.07 22.24 25.55
C PHE A 524 35.69 23.69 25.20
N TRP A 525 34.48 23.93 24.71
CA TRP A 525 34.05 25.29 24.34
C TRP A 525 33.95 26.23 25.54
N TYR A 526 33.62 25.70 26.72
CA TYR A 526 33.66 26.47 27.94
C TYR A 526 35.11 26.86 28.32
N GLY A 527 36.07 25.94 28.19
CA GLY A 527 37.50 26.22 28.36
C GLY A 527 38.00 27.31 27.40
N VAL A 528 37.67 27.19 26.11
CA VAL A 528 38.01 28.20 25.09
C VAL A 528 37.45 29.58 25.46
N ALA A 529 36.18 29.65 25.89
CA ALA A 529 35.57 30.91 26.29
C ALA A 529 36.23 31.54 27.53
N LEU A 530 36.67 30.73 28.50
CA LEU A 530 37.40 31.18 29.70
C LEU A 530 38.79 31.72 29.35
N ASP A 531 39.49 31.07 28.44
CA ASP A 531 40.82 31.52 28.02
C ASP A 531 40.78 32.85 27.25
N GLN A 532 39.78 33.04 26.38
CA GLN A 532 39.58 34.31 25.67
C GLN A 532 39.32 35.49 26.61
N ILE A 533 38.80 35.25 27.82
CA ILE A 533 38.67 36.28 28.88
C ILE A 533 39.80 36.27 29.90
N LYS A 534 40.94 35.63 29.56
CA LYS A 534 42.17 35.55 30.37
C LYS A 534 41.99 34.87 31.73
N GLN A 535 40.99 34.01 31.88
CA GLN A 535 40.79 33.17 33.06
C GLN A 535 41.41 31.79 32.86
N THR A 536 42.69 31.78 32.51
CA THR A 536 43.36 30.61 31.96
C THR A 536 43.48 29.44 32.96
N ASP A 537 43.60 29.68 34.28
CA ASP A 537 43.59 28.59 35.27
C ASP A 537 42.24 27.85 35.31
N ARG A 538 41.15 28.60 35.14
CA ARG A 538 39.81 28.02 35.04
C ARG A 538 39.65 27.29 33.71
N ALA A 539 40.23 27.81 32.63
CA ALA A 539 40.22 27.15 31.33
C ALA A 539 40.93 25.80 31.38
N VAL A 540 42.14 25.75 31.97
CA VAL A 540 42.90 24.51 32.24
C VAL A 540 42.04 23.49 32.95
N ALA A 541 41.37 23.87 34.05
CA ALA A 541 40.49 22.95 34.77
C ALA A 541 39.32 22.40 33.91
N LYS A 542 38.80 23.19 32.96
CA LYS A 542 37.75 22.72 32.02
C LYS A 542 38.30 21.81 30.94
N PHE A 543 39.50 22.08 30.42
CA PHE A 543 40.16 21.14 29.50
C PHE A 543 40.52 19.83 30.20
N GLU A 544 41.01 19.87 31.44
CA GLU A 544 41.23 18.66 32.24
C GLU A 544 39.93 17.89 32.48
N THR A 545 38.80 18.59 32.72
CA THR A 545 37.47 17.95 32.81
C THR A 545 37.07 17.33 31.47
N CYS A 546 37.31 18.01 30.34
CA CYS A 546 37.06 17.50 29.00
C CYS A 546 37.83 16.19 28.76
N LEU A 547 39.13 16.17 29.09
CA LEU A 547 40.00 15.01 28.90
C LEU A 547 39.74 13.87 29.91
N ALA A 548 39.18 14.18 31.08
CA ALA A 548 38.70 13.15 32.00
C ALA A 548 37.48 12.40 31.45
N LEU A 549 36.65 13.07 30.64
CA LEU A 549 35.48 12.48 29.98
C LEU A 549 35.84 11.81 28.66
N ASP A 550 36.76 12.40 27.90
CA ASP A 550 37.27 11.88 26.63
C ASP A 550 38.79 12.10 26.54
N PRO A 551 39.60 11.10 26.93
CA PRO A 551 41.07 11.20 26.92
C PRO A 551 41.68 11.41 25.53
N GLU A 552 40.93 11.17 24.47
CA GLU A 552 41.38 11.29 23.07
C GLU A 552 40.79 12.54 22.37
N PHE A 553 40.22 13.48 23.14
CA PHE A 553 39.71 14.73 22.57
C PHE A 553 40.87 15.63 22.08
N ALA A 554 41.27 15.44 20.82
CA ALA A 554 42.49 16.01 20.23
C ALA A 554 42.60 17.54 20.38
N ASP A 555 41.51 18.28 20.18
CA ASP A 555 41.53 19.74 20.33
C ASP A 555 41.81 20.17 21.77
N ALA A 556 41.30 19.44 22.77
CA ALA A 556 41.51 19.74 24.18
C ALA A 556 42.92 19.35 24.63
N LEU A 557 43.45 18.23 24.13
CA LEU A 557 44.85 17.82 24.31
C LEU A 557 45.79 18.92 23.80
N ASN A 558 45.55 19.41 22.59
CA ASN A 558 46.35 20.46 21.99
C ASN A 558 46.22 21.80 22.73
N TYR A 559 45.00 22.26 22.99
CA TYR A 559 44.78 23.52 23.70
C TYR A 559 45.43 23.52 25.09
N LEU A 560 45.32 22.42 25.83
CA LEU A 560 45.93 22.30 27.15
C LEU A 560 47.46 22.31 27.08
N ALA A 561 48.03 21.57 26.12
CA ALA A 561 49.48 21.57 25.86
C ALA A 561 50.00 22.97 25.50
N TYR A 562 49.31 23.68 24.62
CA TYR A 562 49.65 25.04 24.22
C TYR A 562 49.64 26.00 25.42
N LEU A 563 48.59 25.97 26.26
CA LEU A 563 48.50 26.83 27.44
C LEU A 563 49.62 26.58 28.43
N TRP A 564 50.01 25.32 28.65
CA TRP A 564 51.15 24.96 29.49
C TRP A 564 52.49 25.40 28.87
N ALA A 565 52.67 25.23 27.57
CA ALA A 565 53.87 25.67 26.85
C ALA A 565 54.06 27.18 26.94
N VAL A 566 53.02 27.98 26.67
CA VAL A 566 53.06 29.44 26.79
C VAL A 566 53.45 29.91 28.19
N ARG A 567 53.09 29.15 29.23
CA ARG A 567 53.43 29.45 30.63
C ARG A 567 54.77 28.87 31.09
N GLY A 568 55.41 28.02 30.28
CA GLY A 568 56.61 27.28 30.70
C GLY A 568 56.34 26.24 31.80
N GLU A 569 55.10 25.78 31.93
CA GLU A 569 54.64 24.86 32.98
C GLU A 569 54.45 23.46 32.40
N ARG A 570 54.63 22.41 33.21
CA ARG A 570 54.27 21.01 32.87
C ARG A 570 54.68 20.56 31.45
N LEU A 571 55.85 21.01 30.97
CA LEU A 571 56.28 20.84 29.57
C LEU A 571 56.35 19.37 29.11
N ASP A 572 56.73 18.45 29.99
CA ASP A 572 56.75 17.01 29.69
C ASP A 572 55.34 16.43 29.48
N GLU A 573 54.34 16.98 30.19
CA GLU A 573 52.95 16.59 30.02
C GLU A 573 52.34 17.23 28.77
N ALA A 574 52.66 18.51 28.52
CA ALA A 574 52.30 19.21 27.30
C ALA A 574 52.82 18.45 26.06
N LEU A 575 54.08 18.00 26.10
CA LEU A 575 54.69 17.19 25.04
C LEU A 575 53.91 15.91 24.79
N ARG A 576 53.55 15.15 25.85
CA ARG A 576 52.75 13.93 25.70
C ARG A 576 51.37 14.23 25.11
N HIS A 577 50.68 15.27 25.59
CA HIS A 577 49.34 15.60 25.09
C HIS A 577 49.35 16.02 23.62
N VAL A 578 50.26 16.89 23.20
CA VAL A 578 50.33 17.30 21.80
C VAL A 578 50.82 16.16 20.89
N GLN A 579 51.69 15.27 21.38
CA GLN A 579 52.05 14.05 20.66
C GLN A 579 50.85 13.11 20.49
N THR A 580 50.01 12.94 21.52
CA THR A 580 48.76 12.20 21.39
C THR A 580 47.82 12.87 20.39
N ALA A 581 47.61 14.20 20.48
CA ALA A 581 46.78 14.94 19.52
C ALA A 581 47.28 14.77 18.07
N LEU A 582 48.60 14.84 17.86
CA LEU A 582 49.22 14.62 16.56
C LEU A 582 49.14 13.16 16.10
N SER A 583 49.13 12.18 17.01
CA SER A 583 48.89 10.78 16.64
C SER A 583 47.46 10.55 16.12
N LEU A 584 46.50 11.36 16.57
CA LEU A 584 45.11 11.33 16.14
C LEU A 584 44.89 12.10 14.82
N ASP A 585 45.58 13.23 14.64
CA ASP A 585 45.57 14.01 13.40
C ASP A 585 47.00 14.46 13.02
N PRO A 586 47.76 13.60 12.29
CA PRO A 586 49.18 13.84 12.01
C PRO A 586 49.50 15.03 11.09
N GLN A 587 48.50 15.58 10.39
CA GLN A 587 48.69 16.69 9.46
C GLN A 587 48.03 17.98 9.95
N ASN A 588 47.74 18.07 11.25
CA ASN A 588 47.16 19.27 11.82
C ASN A 588 48.24 20.33 12.06
N ALA A 589 48.21 21.42 11.29
CA ALA A 589 49.15 22.53 11.42
C ALA A 589 49.19 23.13 12.84
N ALA A 590 48.04 23.22 13.53
CA ALA A 590 47.98 23.78 14.88
C ALA A 590 48.65 22.86 15.92
N TYR A 591 48.59 21.55 15.70
CA TYR A 591 49.19 20.57 16.61
C TYR A 591 50.71 20.49 16.39
N LEU A 592 51.15 20.57 15.14
CA LEU A 592 52.57 20.70 14.78
C LEU A 592 53.17 21.99 15.34
N ASP A 593 52.45 23.11 15.24
CA ASP A 593 52.87 24.39 15.82
C ASP A 593 53.01 24.29 17.34
N THR A 594 51.99 23.74 18.02
CA THR A 594 52.02 23.55 19.47
C THR A 594 53.17 22.62 19.89
N LEU A 595 53.43 21.54 19.15
CA LEU A 595 54.55 20.62 19.40
C LEU A 595 55.89 21.33 19.25
N GLY A 596 56.05 22.10 18.17
CA GLY A 596 57.23 22.93 17.95
C GLY A 596 57.45 23.93 19.08
N TRP A 597 56.37 24.59 19.53
CA TRP A 597 56.41 25.54 20.63
C TRP A 597 56.77 24.88 21.98
N VAL A 598 56.27 23.67 22.25
CA VAL A 598 56.68 22.88 23.43
C VAL A 598 58.18 22.58 23.38
N TYR A 599 58.73 22.15 22.23
CA TYR A 599 60.16 21.92 22.09
C TYR A 599 60.99 23.19 22.25
N PHE A 600 60.51 24.31 21.73
CA PHE A 600 61.15 25.61 21.91
C PHE A 600 61.27 25.97 23.39
N GLN A 601 60.19 25.79 24.16
CA GLN A 601 60.18 26.05 25.61
C GLN A 601 61.08 25.08 26.40
N GLN A 602 61.29 23.86 25.89
CA GLN A 602 62.27 22.91 26.43
C GLN A 602 63.73 23.20 26.04
N GLY A 603 63.98 24.23 25.21
CA GLY A 603 65.32 24.56 24.71
C GLY A 603 65.80 23.68 23.54
N ARG A 604 64.92 22.85 22.97
CA ARG A 604 65.20 21.93 21.87
C ARG A 604 64.90 22.60 20.53
N TYR A 605 65.69 23.63 20.22
CA TYR A 605 65.38 24.57 19.14
C TYR A 605 65.44 23.97 17.73
N GLU A 606 66.32 23.01 17.48
CA GLU A 606 66.42 22.32 16.18
C GLU A 606 65.13 21.54 15.89
N GLU A 607 64.68 20.72 16.86
CA GLU A 607 63.43 19.96 16.74
C GLU A 607 62.21 20.87 16.67
N ALA A 608 62.20 21.96 17.44
CA ALA A 608 61.17 22.98 17.35
C ALA A 608 61.05 23.53 15.92
N LEU A 609 62.18 23.90 15.30
CA LEU A 609 62.19 24.45 13.96
C LEU A 609 61.66 23.45 12.92
N ASP A 610 62.03 22.17 13.02
CA ASP A 610 61.56 21.13 12.09
C ASP A 610 60.03 20.99 12.09
N PHE A 611 59.39 20.97 13.26
CA PHE A 611 57.93 20.85 13.36
C PHE A 611 57.21 22.15 13.00
N LEU A 612 57.76 23.31 13.37
CA LEU A 612 57.21 24.61 13.00
C LEU A 612 57.26 24.84 11.48
N LEU A 613 58.32 24.42 10.80
CA LEU A 613 58.42 24.48 9.34
C LEU A 613 57.42 23.55 8.66
N GLN A 614 57.13 22.38 9.23
CA GLN A 614 56.05 21.51 8.75
C GLN A 614 54.68 22.17 8.95
N ALA A 615 54.44 22.82 10.09
CA ALA A 615 53.22 23.56 10.34
C ALA A 615 53.00 24.69 9.31
N ASP A 616 54.05 25.46 8.99
CA ASP A 616 54.04 26.53 7.98
C ASP A 616 53.85 26.00 6.55
N GLN A 617 54.36 24.81 6.22
CA GLN A 617 54.08 24.17 4.94
C GLN A 617 52.60 23.84 4.75
N ILE A 618 51.91 23.44 5.83
CA ILE A 618 50.49 23.08 5.78
C ILE A 618 49.60 24.33 5.83
N ARG A 619 49.97 25.31 6.67
CA ARG A 619 49.28 26.60 6.77
C ARG A 619 50.26 27.75 6.51
N PRO A 620 50.59 28.01 5.23
CA PRO A 620 51.46 29.12 4.90
C PRO A 620 50.79 30.44 5.29
N ASP A 621 51.63 31.39 5.67
CA ASP A 621 51.25 32.75 6.06
C ASP A 621 50.57 32.94 7.42
N ASP A 622 50.46 31.90 8.26
CA ASP A 622 49.99 32.06 9.63
C ASP A 622 50.97 32.94 10.44
N ALA A 623 50.46 34.01 11.05
CA ALA A 623 51.29 34.98 11.74
C ALA A 623 51.90 34.43 13.04
N GLU A 624 51.19 33.52 13.70
CA GLU A 624 51.65 32.92 14.96
C GLU A 624 52.74 31.87 14.69
N ILE A 625 52.52 31.00 13.70
CA ILE A 625 53.51 29.98 13.28
C ILE A 625 54.81 30.66 12.83
N ARG A 626 54.72 31.70 11.98
CA ARG A 626 55.90 32.45 11.53
C ARG A 626 56.61 33.17 12.66
N GLU A 627 55.86 33.62 13.66
CA GLU A 627 56.45 34.21 14.84
C GLU A 627 57.23 33.17 15.66
N HIS A 628 56.66 31.99 15.90
CA HIS A 628 57.35 30.90 16.56
C HIS A 628 58.61 30.46 15.77
N ILE A 629 58.56 30.40 14.44
CA ILE A 629 59.73 30.12 13.58
C ILE A 629 60.81 31.18 13.78
N ARG A 630 60.44 32.45 13.73
CA ARG A 630 61.38 33.58 13.90
C ARG A 630 62.07 33.50 15.26
N GLN A 631 61.30 33.36 16.33
CA GLN A 631 61.84 33.25 17.69
C GLN A 631 62.76 32.03 17.83
N THR A 632 62.41 30.91 17.19
CA THR A 632 63.24 29.69 17.19
C THR A 632 64.57 29.90 16.46
N ARG A 633 64.56 30.53 15.28
CA ARG A 633 65.78 30.87 14.53
C ARG A 633 66.69 31.84 15.27
N GLU A 634 66.12 32.84 15.95
CA GLU A 634 66.88 33.76 16.79
C GLU A 634 67.62 33.02 17.91
N LYS A 635 67.00 32.02 18.54
CA LYS A 635 67.65 31.17 19.56
C LYS A 635 68.75 30.28 18.99
N LEU A 636 68.62 29.85 17.74
CA LEU A 636 69.64 29.09 17.01
C LEU A 636 70.81 29.96 16.51
N GLY A 637 70.72 31.30 16.64
CA GLY A 637 71.72 32.21 16.09
C GLY A 637 71.65 32.36 14.58
N GLU A 638 70.57 31.87 13.96
CA GLU A 638 70.25 32.03 12.56
C GLU A 638 69.50 33.36 12.39
N THR A 639 70.24 34.46 12.24
CA THR A 639 69.61 35.74 11.88
C THR A 639 68.96 35.61 10.50
N ALA A 640 67.63 35.77 10.44
CA ALA A 640 66.89 35.76 9.17
C ALA A 640 67.36 36.92 8.25
N PRO A 641 67.40 36.72 6.92
CA PRO A 641 67.49 37.82 5.95
C PRO A 641 66.24 38.70 5.92
#